data_AF-A0A1X7V2U5-F1
#
_entry.id   AF-A0A1X7V2U5-F1
#
_cell.length_a   1.000
_cell.length_b   1.000
_cell.length_c   1.000
_cell.angle_alpha   90.00
_cell.angle_beta   90.00
_cell.angle_gamma   90.00
#
_symmetry.space_group_name_H-M   'P 1'
#
loop_
_entity.id
_entity.type
_entity.pdbx_description
1 polymer ?
#
loop_
_entity_poly.entity_id
_entity_poly.type
_entity_poly.pdbx_seq_one_letter_code
_entity_poly.pdbx_strand_id
1 'polypeptide(L)'
;MVSFVNFLSLLLLLLGGSRAQKDKKNVLFVAVDDLRPELGAYGADYVSTPNIDSLASKSILFERAYCQVAVCSPSRASLLTGRRPDTNHVWRISDDEYWRTTSNATNATTIPQYFKENGYISIGMGKIFHPGAPGGNNDELYSWSLPYFEPSTPRRMFNAAQGAAWYSFSNLFDNDFDDGKVSQNAINLLEQLKQNRSDGDSRPFFMAIGFMKPHLPFYCPSQYYDLYPGPDEIKLPNNPDPPQGMPHIAWTVWREMRNYYPSTSAMGGCTRVAGVSLNNPNCSLTSNETREARRGYYACTSYVDAQVGKIMSALDSQGFANDTIVVLWGDHGFHLGELGMWSKNTNFEDATRVPFILHVPGVTDNGMKTDALVELIDLFPSLTELAGIDVPPMCTENSPKSIACVEGSSVAPLLKNPSMEWKKGAFSQYPRPTSGLPQILGRPEFDDNENGESVMGYSVRVDDYRFTEWYRFNRTTSTPNFTDIWGTELYNHTTPTVFFDDENTNLASRPNMADKVQELRAILQAGWRGALPNVTTDTTPAPSATLSQTATPSRSPIPTTAGPGEASSKGAGVALIKTMALVIPTVLEENFTQADGGKGQNIKDAFSFSLDKVDNLYQWDSSKSLFKFSFTERGVAYNEKETSTQLAETSFQTSGKTDLQLKFDPTPTLKWGINFVGVVKVIHSNGDENVLYMPGTRTYDPAGITGDPHASERIGPSCSRTQAAITLSQFMAVRLGATLEQVRAVQEACRPLVSRYHGRIALFDWIFLQIQETVFDKRDVTPYPEYLKQLMRSNLFELDDKRDHTRSYLISYNEGNARPPVQYYRKVEAKDKVGDILSADDLEEFYKITQ
;
A
#
# COMPACT_ATOMS: atom_id res chain seq x y z
N MET A 1 -57.02 -32.26 -16.09
CA MET A 1 -56.88 -31.36 -14.92
C MET A 1 -55.46 -31.23 -14.41
N VAL A 2 -54.62 -32.28 -14.44
CA VAL A 2 -53.22 -32.21 -13.95
C VAL A 2 -52.30 -31.32 -14.82
N SER A 3 -52.48 -31.28 -16.14
CA SER A 3 -51.67 -30.40 -17.02
C SER A 3 -51.99 -28.91 -16.93
N PHE A 4 -53.17 -28.54 -16.43
CA PHE A 4 -53.56 -27.11 -16.30
C PHE A 4 -53.02 -26.51 -14.99
N VAL A 5 -52.91 -27.31 -13.93
CA VAL A 5 -52.32 -26.89 -12.65
C VAL A 5 -50.80 -26.71 -12.78
N ASN A 6 -50.11 -27.57 -13.54
CA ASN A 6 -48.66 -27.41 -13.78
C ASN A 6 -48.32 -26.19 -14.65
N PHE A 7 -49.19 -25.80 -15.58
CA PHE A 7 -48.98 -24.60 -16.40
C PHE A 7 -49.23 -23.30 -15.60
N LEU A 8 -50.20 -23.31 -14.67
CA LEU A 8 -50.47 -22.18 -13.79
C LEU A 8 -49.36 -21.98 -12.74
N SER A 9 -48.78 -23.07 -12.21
CA SER A 9 -47.62 -23.01 -11.31
C SER A 9 -46.36 -22.50 -12.01
N LEU A 10 -46.16 -22.82 -13.29
CA LEU A 10 -45.05 -22.29 -14.09
C LEU A 10 -45.24 -20.80 -14.43
N LEU A 11 -46.50 -20.35 -14.64
CA LEU A 11 -46.81 -18.94 -14.89
C LEU A 11 -46.70 -18.08 -13.61
N LEU A 12 -47.02 -18.64 -12.44
CA LEU A 12 -46.82 -18.00 -11.13
C LEU A 12 -45.33 -17.94 -10.71
N LEU A 13 -44.49 -18.85 -11.19
CA LEU A 13 -43.03 -18.77 -11.06
C LEU A 13 -42.39 -17.74 -12.01
N LEU A 14 -43.05 -17.39 -13.12
CA LEU A 14 -42.61 -16.34 -14.05
C LEU A 14 -43.14 -14.94 -13.69
N LEU A 15 -44.15 -14.85 -12.81
CA LEU A 15 -44.72 -13.60 -12.29
C LEU A 15 -44.33 -13.33 -10.82
N GLY A 16 -43.61 -14.26 -10.19
CA GLY A 16 -43.14 -14.18 -8.81
C GLY A 16 -41.82 -13.44 -8.68
N GLY A 17 -41.88 -12.11 -8.68
CA GLY A 17 -40.86 -11.26 -8.07
C GLY A 17 -39.81 -10.69 -9.02
N SER A 18 -40.20 -9.66 -9.78
CA SER A 18 -39.34 -8.47 -9.77
C SER A 18 -39.30 -7.99 -8.32
N ARG A 19 -38.36 -8.51 -7.52
CA ARG A 19 -37.96 -7.82 -6.29
C ARG A 19 -37.60 -6.43 -6.79
N ALA A 20 -38.39 -5.41 -6.44
CA ALA A 20 -38.05 -4.04 -6.74
C ALA A 20 -36.59 -3.90 -6.32
N GLN A 21 -35.70 -3.76 -7.30
CA GLN A 21 -34.29 -3.61 -7.03
C GLN A 21 -34.24 -2.35 -6.18
N LYS A 22 -33.95 -2.50 -4.88
CA LYS A 22 -33.70 -1.35 -4.01
C LYS A 22 -32.67 -0.53 -4.76
N ASP A 23 -33.03 0.68 -5.19
CA ASP A 23 -32.12 1.54 -5.93
C ASP A 23 -30.89 1.76 -5.04
N LYS A 24 -29.77 1.13 -5.45
CA LYS A 24 -28.51 1.15 -4.72
C LYS A 24 -27.93 2.55 -4.87
N LYS A 25 -27.86 3.30 -3.76
CA LYS A 25 -27.30 4.65 -3.73
C LYS A 25 -25.79 4.61 -3.91
N ASN A 26 -25.22 5.63 -4.52
CA ASN A 26 -23.76 5.81 -4.50
C ASN A 26 -23.28 6.15 -3.10
N VAL A 27 -21.98 5.99 -2.85
CA VAL A 27 -21.34 6.37 -1.59
C VAL A 27 -20.11 7.21 -1.89
N LEU A 28 -20.06 8.41 -1.33
CA LEU A 28 -18.88 9.27 -1.25
C LEU A 28 -18.33 9.21 0.18
N PHE A 29 -17.14 8.62 0.32
CA PHE A 29 -16.50 8.30 1.59
C PHE A 29 -15.28 9.20 1.79
N VAL A 30 -15.44 10.31 2.51
CA VAL A 30 -14.43 11.36 2.68
C VAL A 30 -13.72 11.19 4.01
N ALA A 31 -12.43 10.87 3.97
CA ALA A 31 -11.57 10.75 5.13
C ALA A 31 -10.66 11.98 5.23
N VAL A 32 -10.48 12.52 6.44
CA VAL A 32 -9.54 13.62 6.70
C VAL A 32 -8.57 13.19 7.81
N ASP A 33 -7.29 13.16 7.49
CA ASP A 33 -6.23 12.70 8.38
C ASP A 33 -5.94 13.70 9.50
N ASP A 34 -5.87 13.23 10.75
CA ASP A 34 -5.64 14.04 11.96
C ASP A 34 -6.71 15.12 12.24
N LEU A 35 -7.90 15.01 11.65
CA LEU A 35 -8.96 16.00 11.86
C LEU A 35 -9.71 15.76 13.16
N ARG A 36 -9.61 16.70 14.11
CA ARG A 36 -10.45 16.76 15.31
C ARG A 36 -11.73 17.57 15.04
N PRO A 37 -12.82 17.39 15.83
CA PRO A 37 -14.07 18.13 15.66
C PRO A 37 -14.01 19.61 16.11
N GLU A 38 -12.95 20.33 15.74
CA GLU A 38 -12.81 21.79 15.89
C GLU A 38 -13.20 22.47 14.57
N LEU A 39 -14.50 22.37 14.25
CA LEU A 39 -15.13 22.84 13.02
C LEU A 39 -16.33 23.74 13.36
N GLY A 40 -16.73 24.64 12.47
CA GLY A 40 -17.88 25.52 12.68
C GLY A 40 -19.18 24.76 13.02
N ALA A 41 -19.44 23.64 12.34
CA ALA A 41 -20.58 22.75 12.61
C ALA A 41 -20.59 22.13 14.02
N TYR A 42 -19.41 21.97 14.61
CA TYR A 42 -19.18 21.50 15.98
C TYR A 42 -19.04 22.65 16.98
N GLY A 43 -19.17 23.91 16.53
CA GLY A 43 -19.19 25.11 17.36
C GLY A 43 -17.93 25.98 17.29
N ALA A 44 -16.92 25.63 16.49
CA ALA A 44 -15.67 26.40 16.36
C ALA A 44 -15.86 27.62 15.46
N ASP A 45 -16.36 28.71 16.04
CA ASP A 45 -16.62 29.97 15.34
C ASP A 45 -15.36 30.72 14.86
N TYR A 46 -14.18 30.28 15.30
CA TYR A 46 -12.87 30.82 14.93
C TYR A 46 -12.14 30.01 13.85
N VAL A 47 -12.64 28.82 13.45
CA VAL A 47 -12.07 28.02 12.35
C VAL A 47 -13.01 28.12 11.15
N SER A 48 -12.50 28.56 10.00
CA SER A 48 -13.33 28.77 8.80
C SER A 48 -13.55 27.46 8.03
N THR A 49 -14.73 26.85 8.18
CA THR A 49 -15.11 25.58 7.51
C THR A 49 -16.48 25.64 6.82
N PRO A 50 -16.75 26.65 5.98
CA PRO A 50 -18.10 26.88 5.43
C PRO A 50 -18.65 25.72 4.58
N ASN A 51 -17.81 24.93 3.92
CA ASN A 51 -18.27 23.84 3.06
C ASN A 51 -18.63 22.58 3.86
N ILE A 52 -17.83 22.25 4.86
CA ILE A 52 -18.11 21.17 5.80
C ILE A 52 -19.33 21.54 6.66
N ASP A 53 -19.47 22.81 7.04
CA ASP A 53 -20.64 23.31 7.77
C ASP A 53 -21.91 23.22 6.91
N SER A 54 -21.80 23.57 5.63
CA SER A 54 -22.88 23.39 4.66
C SER A 54 -23.26 21.91 4.49
N LEU A 55 -22.27 21.00 4.41
CA LEU A 55 -22.53 19.56 4.42
C LEU A 55 -23.25 19.12 5.71
N ALA A 56 -22.78 19.57 6.87
CA ALA A 56 -23.37 19.26 8.17
C ALA A 56 -24.84 19.73 8.26
N SER A 57 -25.16 20.90 7.70
CA SER A 57 -26.51 21.47 7.74
C SER A 57 -27.59 20.62 7.05
N LYS A 58 -27.18 19.69 6.18
CA LYS A 58 -28.05 18.73 5.47
C LYS A 58 -27.77 17.27 5.87
N SER A 59 -27.07 17.05 6.97
CA SER A 59 -26.61 15.73 7.42
C SER A 59 -27.08 15.45 8.83
N ILE A 60 -26.91 14.21 9.30
CA ILE A 60 -26.80 13.95 10.73
C ILE A 60 -25.34 14.18 11.17
N LEU A 61 -25.17 15.03 12.18
CA LEU A 61 -23.88 15.29 12.84
C LEU A 61 -23.85 14.51 14.16
N PHE A 62 -22.83 13.67 14.33
CA PHE A 62 -22.60 12.91 15.56
C PHE A 62 -21.65 13.68 16.47
N GLU A 63 -22.15 14.17 17.60
CA GLU A 63 -21.36 14.99 18.50
C GLU A 63 -20.33 14.16 19.27
N ARG A 64 -20.57 12.85 19.43
CA ARG A 64 -19.79 11.95 20.29
C ARG A 64 -19.34 10.69 19.54
N ALA A 65 -18.53 10.90 18.51
CA ALA A 65 -17.92 9.85 17.71
C ALA A 65 -16.44 9.61 18.07
N TYR A 66 -16.03 8.34 18.18
CA TYR A 66 -14.68 7.96 18.66
C TYR A 66 -13.96 6.94 17.77
N CYS A 67 -12.66 7.15 17.59
CA CYS A 67 -11.76 6.17 16.97
C CYS A 67 -11.34 5.06 17.95
N GLN A 68 -10.99 3.89 17.42
CA GLN A 68 -10.56 2.76 18.26
C GLN A 68 -9.10 2.90 18.73
N VAL A 69 -8.25 3.60 17.98
CA VAL A 69 -6.85 3.87 18.34
C VAL A 69 -6.47 5.24 17.79
N ALA A 70 -5.89 6.12 18.62
CA ALA A 70 -5.43 7.43 18.17
C ALA A 70 -4.07 7.37 17.43
N VAL A 71 -4.04 6.64 16.30
CA VAL A 71 -2.96 6.64 15.31
C VAL A 71 -3.48 6.14 13.95
N CYS A 72 -2.99 6.74 12.86
CA CYS A 72 -3.62 6.64 11.54
C CYS A 72 -3.88 5.19 11.09
N SER A 73 -2.83 4.36 11.02
CA SER A 73 -2.96 3.02 10.47
C SER A 73 -3.90 2.11 11.27
N PRO A 74 -3.72 1.92 12.59
CA PRO A 74 -4.63 1.10 13.39
C PRO A 74 -6.08 1.56 13.35
N SER A 75 -6.33 2.88 13.41
CA SER A 75 -7.68 3.42 13.31
C SER A 75 -8.33 3.09 11.96
N ARG A 76 -7.62 3.39 10.87
CA ARG A 76 -8.10 3.15 9.49
C ARG A 76 -8.30 1.66 9.24
N ALA A 77 -7.38 0.81 9.67
CA ALA A 77 -7.53 -0.64 9.55
C ALA A 77 -8.75 -1.13 10.34
N SER A 78 -8.97 -0.60 11.55
CA SER A 78 -10.12 -0.97 12.38
C SER A 78 -11.45 -0.61 11.72
N LEU A 79 -11.59 0.63 11.27
CA LEU A 79 -12.76 1.11 10.56
C LEU A 79 -12.98 0.31 9.26
N LEU A 80 -11.96 0.25 8.40
CA LEU A 80 -12.10 -0.29 7.06
C LEU A 80 -12.39 -1.79 7.07
N THR A 81 -11.91 -2.53 8.06
CA THR A 81 -12.24 -3.96 8.22
C THR A 81 -13.50 -4.20 9.05
N GLY A 82 -14.00 -3.18 9.76
CA GLY A 82 -15.08 -3.32 10.72
C GLY A 82 -14.69 -4.19 11.92
N ARG A 83 -13.39 -4.31 12.22
CA ARG A 83 -12.84 -5.14 13.31
C ARG A 83 -12.07 -4.26 14.28
N ARG A 84 -12.10 -4.58 15.57
CA ARG A 84 -11.30 -3.86 16.58
C ARG A 84 -9.81 -4.22 16.46
N PRO A 85 -8.91 -3.39 17.01
CA PRO A 85 -7.46 -3.66 17.01
C PRO A 85 -7.10 -5.05 17.57
N ASP A 86 -7.76 -5.46 18.66
CA ASP A 86 -7.54 -6.77 19.28
C ASP A 86 -8.04 -7.95 18.41
N THR A 87 -8.91 -7.66 17.43
CA THR A 87 -9.44 -8.64 16.48
C THR A 87 -8.62 -8.68 15.19
N ASN A 88 -8.27 -7.53 14.61
CA ASN A 88 -7.50 -7.47 13.36
C ASN A 88 -5.98 -7.52 13.56
N HIS A 89 -5.52 -7.41 14.80
CA HIS A 89 -4.13 -7.43 15.23
C HIS A 89 -3.29 -6.29 14.66
N VAL A 90 -3.91 -5.11 14.52
CA VAL A 90 -3.27 -3.89 14.06
C VAL A 90 -3.28 -2.85 15.18
N TRP A 91 -2.14 -2.67 15.85
CA TRP A 91 -2.01 -1.73 16.97
C TRP A 91 -0.99 -0.61 16.71
N ARG A 92 -0.13 -0.76 15.70
CA ARG A 92 0.88 0.24 15.31
C ARG A 92 1.05 0.34 13.80
N ILE A 93 1.82 1.34 13.38
CA ILE A 93 2.29 1.48 12.00
C ILE A 93 3.46 0.49 11.80
N SER A 94 3.16 -0.72 11.33
CA SER A 94 4.21 -1.70 11.03
C SER A 94 3.90 -2.70 9.92
N ASP A 95 4.97 -3.14 9.26
CA ASP A 95 4.96 -4.10 8.16
C ASP A 95 4.48 -5.50 8.56
N ASP A 96 4.74 -5.89 9.80
CA ASP A 96 4.38 -7.17 10.39
C ASP A 96 3.01 -7.15 11.08
N GLU A 97 2.19 -6.12 10.85
CA GLU A 97 0.81 -6.00 11.34
C GLU A 97 -0.21 -5.93 10.20
N TYR A 98 0.14 -6.30 8.96
CA TYR A 98 -0.84 -6.39 7.87
C TYR A 98 -1.87 -7.51 8.13
N TRP A 99 -3.12 -7.14 8.42
CA TRP A 99 -4.21 -8.05 8.80
C TRP A 99 -4.47 -9.21 7.81
N ARG A 100 -3.98 -9.15 6.56
CA ARG A 100 -4.09 -10.26 5.58
C ARG A 100 -2.93 -11.26 5.58
N THR A 101 -1.72 -10.85 5.96
CA THR A 101 -0.51 -11.67 5.72
C THR A 101 0.31 -11.98 6.96
N THR A 102 -0.06 -11.45 8.12
CA THR A 102 0.65 -11.71 9.38
C THR A 102 0.38 -13.12 9.90
N SER A 103 1.22 -13.59 10.82
CA SER A 103 1.07 -14.93 11.43
C SER A 103 -0.29 -15.14 12.10
N ASN A 104 -0.93 -14.07 12.56
CA ASN A 104 -2.26 -14.07 13.15
C ASN A 104 -3.36 -13.51 12.22
N ALA A 105 -3.05 -13.33 10.93
CA ALA A 105 -3.91 -12.68 9.95
C ALA A 105 -5.37 -13.10 10.04
N THR A 106 -6.25 -12.11 10.00
CA THR A 106 -7.68 -12.34 9.88
C THR A 106 -8.08 -12.56 8.43
N ASN A 107 -7.40 -11.90 7.49
CA ASN A 107 -7.87 -11.74 6.12
C ASN A 107 -9.29 -11.12 6.07
N ALA A 108 -9.58 -10.20 6.99
CA ALA A 108 -10.86 -9.51 7.05
C ALA A 108 -11.17 -8.73 5.76
N THR A 109 -12.41 -8.85 5.28
CA THR A 109 -12.96 -8.06 4.17
C THR A 109 -13.03 -6.58 4.56
N THR A 110 -12.70 -5.70 3.63
CA THR A 110 -12.77 -4.24 3.84
C THR A 110 -14.10 -3.66 3.34
N ILE A 111 -14.48 -2.46 3.79
CA ILE A 111 -15.62 -1.69 3.25
C ILE A 111 -15.56 -1.61 1.70
N PRO A 112 -14.50 -1.05 1.07
CA PRO A 112 -14.44 -0.94 -0.38
C PRO A 112 -14.47 -2.30 -1.10
N GLN A 113 -13.83 -3.34 -0.54
CA GLN A 113 -13.93 -4.70 -1.08
C GLN A 113 -15.38 -5.20 -1.06
N TYR A 114 -16.09 -5.02 0.05
CA TYR A 114 -17.47 -5.47 0.21
C TYR A 114 -18.43 -4.76 -0.75
N PHE A 115 -18.25 -3.44 -0.94
CA PHE A 115 -19.01 -2.69 -1.94
C PHE A 115 -18.71 -3.18 -3.37
N LYS A 116 -17.43 -3.41 -3.71
CA LYS A 116 -17.01 -3.98 -5.01
C LYS A 116 -17.67 -5.33 -5.27
N GLU A 117 -17.63 -6.24 -4.29
CA GLU A 117 -18.25 -7.57 -4.35
C GLU A 117 -19.79 -7.51 -4.47
N ASN A 118 -20.40 -6.39 -4.06
CA ASN A 118 -21.84 -6.13 -4.18
C ASN A 118 -22.22 -5.28 -5.42
N GLY A 119 -21.34 -5.23 -6.43
CA GLY A 119 -21.64 -4.67 -7.75
C GLY A 119 -21.40 -3.16 -7.88
N TYR A 120 -20.66 -2.55 -6.96
CA TYR A 120 -20.23 -1.16 -7.07
C TYR A 120 -18.94 -1.04 -7.86
N ILE A 121 -18.75 0.12 -8.50
CA ILE A 121 -17.43 0.58 -8.93
C ILE A 121 -16.74 1.18 -7.69
N SER A 122 -15.75 0.49 -7.13
CA SER A 122 -14.99 0.93 -5.97
C SER A 122 -13.77 1.74 -6.38
N ILE A 123 -13.64 2.97 -5.90
CA ILE A 123 -12.64 3.95 -6.32
C ILE A 123 -11.94 4.47 -5.07
N GLY A 124 -10.60 4.47 -5.06
CA GLY A 124 -9.81 4.94 -3.93
C GLY A 124 -8.76 5.96 -4.36
N MET A 125 -8.60 7.02 -3.58
CA MET A 125 -7.59 8.05 -3.81
C MET A 125 -7.14 8.76 -2.53
N GLY A 126 -5.90 9.26 -2.55
CA GLY A 126 -5.31 9.97 -1.41
C GLY A 126 -5.00 9.03 -0.24
N LYS A 127 -5.19 9.47 1.01
CA LYS A 127 -4.91 8.66 2.21
C LYS A 127 -6.20 8.04 2.77
N ILE A 128 -6.60 6.87 2.25
CA ILE A 128 -7.68 6.04 2.81
C ILE A 128 -7.11 4.98 3.73
N PHE A 129 -6.31 4.07 3.15
CA PHE A 129 -5.38 3.25 3.93
C PHE A 129 -4.17 4.10 4.30
N HIS A 130 -3.44 3.67 5.33
CA HIS A 130 -2.14 4.25 5.62
C HIS A 130 -1.14 3.82 4.52
N PRO A 131 -0.35 4.75 3.94
CA PRO A 131 0.64 4.39 2.93
C PRO A 131 1.64 3.38 3.46
N GLY A 132 2.05 2.42 2.62
CA GLY A 132 2.89 1.31 3.04
C GLY A 132 2.11 0.28 3.85
N ALA A 133 2.59 -0.06 5.04
CA ALA A 133 1.98 -1.07 5.88
C ALA A 133 1.41 -0.49 7.16
N PRO A 134 0.49 -1.21 7.81
CA PRO A 134 -0.16 -2.47 7.44
C PRO A 134 -1.16 -2.39 6.28
N GLY A 135 -1.30 -1.27 5.55
CA GLY A 135 -2.21 -1.15 4.41
C GLY A 135 -1.86 -1.98 3.16
N GLY A 136 -0.72 -2.67 3.12
CA GLY A 136 -0.36 -3.62 2.05
C GLY A 136 -0.40 -3.04 0.64
N ASN A 137 0.02 -1.78 0.46
CA ASN A 137 -0.17 -1.00 -0.78
C ASN A 137 -1.65 -0.69 -1.07
N ASN A 138 -2.31 0.01 -0.14
CA ASN A 138 -3.71 0.42 -0.22
C ASN A 138 -4.71 -0.72 -0.45
N ASP A 139 -4.35 -1.96 -0.08
CA ASP A 139 -5.14 -3.17 -0.29
C ASP A 139 -5.65 -3.31 -1.75
N GLU A 140 -4.83 -2.86 -2.72
CA GLU A 140 -5.29 -2.55 -4.07
C GLU A 140 -5.92 -3.74 -4.81
N LEU A 141 -5.38 -4.94 -4.58
CA LEU A 141 -5.88 -6.19 -5.18
C LEU A 141 -7.33 -6.51 -4.78
N TYR A 142 -7.73 -6.17 -3.56
CA TYR A 142 -9.02 -6.59 -3.00
C TYR A 142 -10.02 -5.44 -2.95
N SER A 143 -9.59 -4.23 -2.62
CA SER A 143 -10.50 -3.13 -2.28
C SER A 143 -11.05 -2.37 -3.49
N TRP A 144 -10.27 -2.18 -4.55
CA TRP A 144 -10.60 -1.20 -5.60
C TRP A 144 -10.92 -1.86 -6.95
N SER A 145 -11.72 -1.16 -7.76
CA SER A 145 -12.09 -1.52 -9.14
C SER A 145 -11.24 -0.79 -10.17
N LEU A 146 -10.73 0.39 -9.81
CA LEU A 146 -9.83 1.21 -10.62
C LEU A 146 -8.47 1.32 -9.92
N PRO A 147 -7.38 1.62 -10.67
CA PRO A 147 -6.08 1.90 -10.07
C PRO A 147 -6.18 2.97 -8.99
N TYR A 148 -5.52 2.74 -7.85
CA TYR A 148 -5.57 3.68 -6.74
C TYR A 148 -4.79 4.95 -7.09
N PHE A 149 -5.41 6.12 -6.90
CA PHE A 149 -4.75 7.40 -7.16
C PHE A 149 -4.00 7.89 -5.92
N GLU A 150 -2.68 7.77 -5.95
CA GLU A 150 -1.81 8.32 -4.92
C GLU A 150 -1.19 9.64 -5.41
N PRO A 151 -1.52 10.79 -4.78
CA PRO A 151 -0.92 12.04 -5.17
C PRO A 151 0.57 12.06 -4.77
N SER A 152 1.38 12.81 -5.52
CA SER A 152 2.75 13.08 -5.11
C SER A 152 3.04 14.58 -5.11
N THR A 153 3.40 15.09 -3.94
CA THR A 153 3.93 16.44 -3.80
C THR A 153 5.45 16.37 -3.88
N PRO A 154 6.09 17.16 -4.76
CA PRO A 154 7.53 17.06 -4.93
C PRO A 154 8.26 17.41 -3.63
N ARG A 155 9.22 16.54 -3.27
CA ARG A 155 10.03 16.60 -2.03
C ARG A 155 10.69 17.97 -1.80
N ARG A 156 10.87 18.76 -2.86
CA ARG A 156 11.36 20.15 -2.83
C ARG A 156 10.53 21.08 -1.95
N MET A 157 9.24 20.85 -1.74
CA MET A 157 8.43 21.69 -0.85
C MET A 157 8.84 21.54 0.62
N PHE A 158 9.16 20.31 1.05
CA PHE A 158 9.69 20.06 2.40
C PHE A 158 11.04 20.77 2.61
N ASN A 159 11.89 20.76 1.58
CA ASN A 159 13.16 21.49 1.60
C ASN A 159 12.96 23.02 1.60
N ALA A 160 11.99 23.53 0.82
CA ALA A 160 11.68 24.95 0.74
C ALA A 160 11.17 25.50 2.09
N ALA A 161 10.39 24.72 2.81
CA ALA A 161 9.97 25.03 4.18
C ALA A 161 11.04 24.71 5.24
N GLN A 162 12.24 24.26 4.82
CA GLN A 162 13.39 23.97 5.68
C GLN A 162 13.06 23.02 6.86
N GLY A 163 12.12 22.10 6.63
CA GLY A 163 11.65 21.16 7.64
C GLY A 163 10.76 21.77 8.73
N ALA A 164 10.18 22.96 8.53
CA ALA A 164 9.32 23.61 9.52
C ALA A 164 8.06 22.80 9.88
N ALA A 165 7.56 22.87 11.11
CA ALA A 165 6.30 22.21 11.48
C ALA A 165 5.07 22.90 10.87
N TRP A 166 5.17 24.20 10.60
CA TRP A 166 4.14 25.03 9.97
C TRP A 166 4.79 25.99 8.97
N TYR A 167 4.17 26.18 7.81
CA TYR A 167 4.70 27.04 6.74
C TYR A 167 3.62 27.35 5.69
N SER A 168 3.54 28.60 5.27
CA SER A 168 2.62 29.04 4.21
C SER A 168 3.36 29.27 2.89
N PHE A 169 2.78 28.86 1.76
CA PHE A 169 3.37 29.10 0.43
C PHE A 169 2.63 30.20 -0.33
N SER A 170 3.32 31.30 -0.65
CA SER A 170 2.70 32.47 -1.31
C SER A 170 2.45 32.30 -2.80
N ASN A 171 3.23 31.45 -3.48
CA ASN A 171 3.22 31.29 -4.93
C ASN A 171 2.77 29.90 -5.39
N LEU A 172 2.07 29.17 -4.52
CA LEU A 172 1.51 27.85 -4.83
C LEU A 172 0.00 27.89 -4.64
N PHE A 173 -0.71 27.13 -5.48
CA PHE A 173 -2.15 27.00 -5.49
C PHE A 173 -2.57 25.62 -4.99
N ASP A 174 -3.86 25.43 -4.75
CA ASP A 174 -4.41 24.19 -4.18
C ASP A 174 -3.90 22.92 -4.87
N ASN A 175 -3.88 22.90 -6.21
CA ASN A 175 -3.50 21.73 -7.01
C ASN A 175 -1.99 21.48 -7.09
N ASP A 176 -1.16 22.35 -6.51
CA ASP A 176 0.26 22.05 -6.32
C ASP A 176 0.47 21.04 -5.19
N PHE A 177 -0.46 20.99 -4.23
CA PHE A 177 -0.47 20.10 -3.05
C PHE A 177 -1.30 18.84 -3.30
N ASP A 178 -1.06 17.82 -2.47
CA ASP A 178 -1.69 16.50 -2.62
C ASP A 178 -3.22 16.55 -2.56
N ASP A 179 -3.80 17.30 -1.63
CA ASP A 179 -5.25 17.33 -1.42
C ASP A 179 -6.00 18.03 -2.57
N GLY A 180 -5.37 19.03 -3.21
CA GLY A 180 -5.92 19.66 -4.42
C GLY A 180 -5.88 18.73 -5.62
N LYS A 181 -4.78 17.97 -5.80
CA LYS A 181 -4.67 16.93 -6.84
C LYS A 181 -5.72 15.83 -6.66
N VAL A 182 -5.91 15.38 -5.41
CA VAL A 182 -6.94 14.40 -5.05
C VAL A 182 -8.33 14.92 -5.41
N SER A 183 -8.63 16.18 -5.06
CA SER A 183 -9.91 16.82 -5.40
C SER A 183 -10.12 16.89 -6.91
N GLN A 184 -9.10 17.33 -7.66
CA GLN A 184 -9.18 17.42 -9.12
C GLN A 184 -9.40 16.04 -9.76
N ASN A 185 -8.73 15.00 -9.26
CA ASN A 185 -8.91 13.63 -9.74
C ASN A 185 -10.33 13.11 -9.46
N ALA A 186 -10.89 13.40 -8.28
CA ALA A 186 -12.27 13.05 -7.95
C ALA A 186 -13.28 13.71 -8.91
N ILE A 187 -13.11 15.00 -9.19
CA ILE A 187 -13.98 15.75 -10.12
C ILE A 187 -13.96 15.13 -11.52
N ASN A 188 -12.77 14.80 -12.02
CA ASN A 188 -12.60 14.16 -13.33
C ASN A 188 -13.24 12.76 -13.37
N LEU A 189 -13.12 11.99 -12.29
CA LEU A 189 -13.71 10.65 -12.19
C LEU A 189 -15.24 10.70 -12.09
N LEU A 190 -15.81 11.66 -11.36
CA LEU A 190 -17.25 11.87 -11.38
C LEU A 190 -17.73 12.21 -12.80
N GLU A 191 -16.97 13.01 -13.57
CA GLU A 191 -17.34 13.36 -14.94
C GLU A 191 -17.34 12.12 -15.85
N GLN A 192 -16.32 11.26 -15.71
CA GLN A 192 -16.26 9.98 -16.41
C GLN A 192 -17.42 9.05 -16.03
N LEU A 193 -17.78 8.99 -14.75
CA LEU A 193 -18.93 8.20 -14.29
C LEU A 193 -20.25 8.70 -14.90
N LYS A 194 -20.41 10.02 -15.06
CA LYS A 194 -21.57 10.62 -15.72
C LYS A 194 -21.63 10.23 -17.20
N GLN A 195 -20.49 10.22 -17.89
CA GLN A 195 -20.38 9.77 -19.28
C GLN A 195 -20.71 8.27 -19.38
N ASN A 196 -20.11 7.42 -18.55
CA ASN A 196 -20.37 5.98 -18.52
C ASN A 196 -21.86 5.64 -18.27
N ARG A 197 -22.53 6.39 -17.38
CA ARG A 197 -23.99 6.27 -17.18
C ARG A 197 -24.78 6.60 -18.44
N SER A 198 -24.34 7.60 -19.21
CA SER A 198 -24.95 7.97 -20.49
C SER A 198 -24.73 6.88 -21.56
N ASP A 199 -23.63 6.14 -21.46
CA ASP A 199 -23.27 5.02 -22.34
C ASP A 199 -23.86 3.66 -21.88
N GLY A 200 -24.66 3.66 -20.81
CA GLY A 200 -25.44 2.50 -20.35
C GLY A 200 -24.87 1.75 -19.13
N ASP A 201 -23.72 2.15 -18.58
CA ASP A 201 -23.22 1.59 -17.31
C ASP A 201 -23.92 2.26 -16.12
N SER A 202 -24.95 1.60 -15.59
CA SER A 202 -25.77 2.07 -14.48
C SER A 202 -25.27 1.63 -13.10
N ARG A 203 -24.07 1.03 -12.99
CA ARG A 203 -23.53 0.60 -11.70
C ARG A 203 -23.36 1.79 -10.74
N PRO A 204 -23.69 1.64 -9.44
CA PRO A 204 -23.39 2.65 -8.44
C PRO A 204 -21.88 2.69 -8.14
N PHE A 205 -21.39 3.80 -7.60
CA PHE A 205 -19.99 3.93 -7.18
C PHE A 205 -19.84 4.01 -5.67
N PHE A 206 -18.72 3.46 -5.17
CA PHE A 206 -18.18 3.74 -3.84
C PHE A 206 -16.87 4.50 -4.08
N MET A 207 -16.85 5.80 -3.79
CA MET A 207 -15.67 6.66 -4.02
C MET A 207 -15.10 7.12 -2.68
N ALA A 208 -13.92 6.60 -2.34
CA ALA A 208 -13.18 6.95 -1.14
C ALA A 208 -12.10 7.99 -1.43
N ILE A 209 -12.20 9.15 -0.77
CA ILE A 209 -11.33 10.30 -0.94
C ILE A 209 -10.64 10.60 0.39
N GLY A 210 -9.32 10.43 0.44
CA GLY A 210 -8.54 10.66 1.65
C GLY A 210 -7.67 11.91 1.58
N PHE A 211 -8.01 12.93 2.37
CA PHE A 211 -7.20 14.12 2.53
C PHE A 211 -6.13 13.93 3.61
N MET A 212 -4.93 14.45 3.34
CA MET A 212 -3.78 14.40 4.24
C MET A 212 -3.79 15.53 5.25
N LYS A 213 -4.18 16.76 4.88
CA LYS A 213 -4.30 17.84 5.86
C LYS A 213 -5.50 17.59 6.78
N PRO A 214 -5.48 18.07 8.04
CA PRO A 214 -4.46 18.90 8.67
C PRO A 214 -3.24 18.16 9.25
N HIS A 215 -2.97 16.89 8.93
CA HIS A 215 -1.74 16.20 9.39
C HIS A 215 -0.46 17.01 9.12
N LEU A 216 0.51 16.90 10.05
CA LEU A 216 1.82 17.53 9.96
C LEU A 216 2.58 17.19 8.66
N PRO A 217 3.47 18.08 8.17
CA PRO A 217 3.61 19.46 8.61
C PRO A 217 2.42 20.31 8.16
N PHE A 218 2.07 21.35 8.90
CA PHE A 218 0.97 22.26 8.61
C PHE A 218 1.31 23.21 7.46
N TYR A 219 1.30 22.66 6.24
CA TYR A 219 1.61 23.37 5.00
C TYR A 219 0.38 23.47 4.11
N CYS A 220 0.08 24.69 3.64
CA CYS A 220 -0.95 24.97 2.66
C CYS A 220 -0.65 26.30 1.91
N PRO A 221 -1.41 26.62 0.86
CA PRO A 221 -1.35 27.95 0.23
C PRO A 221 -1.58 29.08 1.24
N SER A 222 -0.83 30.19 1.09
CA SER A 222 -0.88 31.34 2.00
C SER A 222 -2.28 31.96 2.19
N GLN A 223 -3.12 31.92 1.15
CA GLN A 223 -4.50 32.41 1.22
C GLN A 223 -5.31 31.79 2.37
N TYR A 224 -4.97 30.58 2.84
CA TYR A 224 -5.63 29.95 3.98
C TYR A 224 -5.08 30.41 5.33
N TYR A 225 -3.80 30.78 5.39
CA TYR A 225 -3.21 31.44 6.57
C TYR A 225 -3.74 32.86 6.75
N ASP A 226 -4.03 33.54 5.64
CA ASP A 226 -4.56 34.91 5.61
C ASP A 226 -6.00 35.01 6.14
N LEU A 227 -6.71 33.88 6.27
CA LEU A 227 -8.02 33.82 6.95
C LEU A 227 -7.92 34.04 8.46
N TYR A 228 -6.73 33.87 9.03
CA TYR A 228 -6.49 33.88 10.47
C TYR A 228 -5.60 35.06 10.85
N PRO A 229 -5.88 35.72 12.00
CA PRO A 229 -5.06 36.81 12.48
C PRO A 229 -3.63 36.33 12.80
N GLY A 230 -2.75 37.28 13.12
CA GLY A 230 -1.41 36.97 13.59
C GLY A 230 -1.44 36.08 14.86
N PRO A 231 -0.34 35.36 15.17
CA PRO A 231 -0.28 34.41 16.28
C PRO A 231 -0.71 35.01 17.63
N ASP A 232 -0.42 36.29 17.89
CA ASP A 232 -0.77 36.98 19.14
C ASP A 232 -2.28 37.00 19.45
N GLU A 233 -3.14 36.82 18.44
CA GLU A 233 -4.60 36.77 18.58
C GLU A 233 -5.16 35.34 18.60
N ILE A 234 -4.35 34.34 18.27
CA ILE A 234 -4.75 32.92 18.30
C ILE A 234 -4.79 32.43 19.74
N LYS A 235 -5.92 31.92 20.23
CA LYS A 235 -6.04 31.49 21.63
C LYS A 235 -5.12 30.29 21.92
N LEU A 236 -4.52 30.30 23.12
CA LEU A 236 -3.90 29.12 23.71
C LEU A 236 -4.97 28.13 24.18
N PRO A 237 -4.65 26.83 24.33
CA PRO A 237 -5.53 25.88 24.98
C PRO A 237 -5.82 26.30 26.44
N ASN A 238 -7.02 26.00 26.93
CA ASN A 238 -7.43 26.36 28.29
C ASN A 238 -6.81 25.43 29.35
N ASN A 239 -6.33 24.26 28.95
CA ASN A 239 -5.70 23.22 29.75
C ASN A 239 -4.26 22.93 29.28
N PRO A 240 -3.33 23.90 29.25
CA PRO A 240 -1.99 23.73 28.65
C PRO A 240 -1.03 22.83 29.45
N ASP A 241 -1.45 22.34 30.62
CA ASP A 241 -0.62 21.60 31.56
C ASP A 241 -1.00 20.11 31.62
N PRO A 242 -0.05 19.20 31.87
CA PRO A 242 -0.35 17.78 32.08
C PRO A 242 -1.37 17.57 33.21
N PRO A 243 -2.32 16.62 33.09
CA PRO A 243 -3.32 16.43 34.13
C PRO A 243 -2.71 16.09 35.48
N GLN A 244 -3.25 16.69 36.54
CA GLN A 244 -2.83 16.38 37.91
C GLN A 244 -3.14 14.92 38.23
N GLY A 245 -2.13 14.17 38.67
CA GLY A 245 -2.28 12.76 39.03
C GLY A 245 -2.40 11.80 37.84
N MET A 246 -2.14 12.26 36.61
CA MET A 246 -2.02 11.38 35.45
C MET A 246 -0.86 10.37 35.66
N PRO A 247 -1.07 9.07 35.43
CA PRO A 247 0.00 8.10 35.52
C PRO A 247 1.01 8.29 34.37
N HIS A 248 2.30 8.12 34.66
CA HIS A 248 3.38 8.34 33.67
C HIS A 248 3.19 7.55 32.36
N ILE A 249 2.60 6.36 32.42
CA ILE A 249 2.35 5.50 31.25
C ILE A 249 1.41 6.15 30.21
N ALA A 250 0.53 7.07 30.64
CA ALA A 250 -0.38 7.78 29.75
C ALA A 250 0.30 8.89 28.93
N TRP A 251 1.44 9.39 29.40
CA TRP A 251 2.18 10.48 28.75
C TRP A 251 2.73 10.10 27.37
N THR A 252 2.80 11.09 26.47
CA THR A 252 3.47 10.99 25.15
C THR A 252 4.55 12.07 25.02
N VAL A 253 5.64 11.76 24.33
CA VAL A 253 6.69 12.75 24.01
C VAL A 253 6.43 13.48 22.69
N TRP A 254 5.33 13.18 21.99
CA TRP A 254 4.94 13.84 20.73
C TRP A 254 6.08 13.92 19.71
N ARG A 255 6.72 12.76 19.49
CA ARG A 255 7.92 12.58 18.65
C ARG A 255 7.75 13.14 17.24
N GLU A 256 6.57 12.97 16.66
CA GLU A 256 6.24 13.45 15.32
C GLU A 256 6.47 14.95 15.19
N MET A 257 5.85 15.76 16.05
CA MET A 257 6.02 17.21 16.05
C MET A 257 7.48 17.62 16.30
N ARG A 258 8.21 16.87 17.15
CA ARG A 258 9.65 17.10 17.45
C ARG A 258 10.59 16.85 16.27
N ASN A 259 10.14 16.16 15.23
CA ASN A 259 10.95 15.90 14.04
C ASN A 259 11.02 17.11 13.09
N TYR A 260 10.23 18.16 13.32
CA TYR A 260 10.15 19.35 12.46
C TYR A 260 10.79 20.59 13.10
N TYR A 261 11.47 21.45 12.35
CA TYR A 261 12.02 22.73 12.82
C TYR A 261 10.89 23.75 13.17
N PRO A 262 11.05 24.72 14.10
CA PRO A 262 12.19 25.02 14.98
C PRO A 262 12.38 24.05 16.15
N SER A 263 11.59 22.98 16.25
CA SER A 263 11.51 22.14 17.47
C SER A 263 12.79 21.38 17.84
N THR A 264 13.83 21.38 17.00
CA THR A 264 15.16 20.85 17.37
C THR A 264 16.07 21.87 18.05
N SER A 265 15.86 23.18 17.82
CA SER A 265 16.71 24.26 18.35
C SER A 265 16.07 25.03 19.50
N ALA A 266 14.73 25.18 19.51
CA ALA A 266 14.00 25.73 20.66
C ALA A 266 14.02 24.78 21.89
N MET A 267 14.13 23.47 21.65
CA MET A 267 14.16 22.44 22.70
C MET A 267 15.58 22.01 23.09
N GLY A 268 16.58 22.89 22.95
CA GLY A 268 18.01 22.62 23.18
C GLY A 268 18.40 22.05 24.56
N GLY A 269 17.44 21.83 25.48
CA GLY A 269 17.61 21.07 26.73
C GLY A 269 16.90 19.71 26.79
N CYS A 270 16.00 19.37 25.87
CA CYS A 270 15.21 18.12 25.89
C CYS A 270 15.73 17.05 24.90
N THR A 271 16.66 17.40 24.01
CA THR A 271 17.17 16.52 22.94
C THR A 271 18.42 15.70 23.32
N ARG A 272 18.96 15.85 24.54
CA ARG A 272 20.25 15.25 24.90
C ARG A 272 20.39 14.82 26.35
N VAL A 273 19.52 13.97 26.90
CA VAL A 273 19.83 13.42 28.24
C VAL A 273 19.46 11.94 28.39
N ALA A 274 20.48 11.09 28.18
CA ALA A 274 20.65 9.91 29.00
C ALA A 274 20.78 10.38 30.47
N GLY A 275 19.66 10.42 31.20
CA GLY A 275 19.64 10.80 32.63
C GLY A 275 18.88 12.08 33.03
N VAL A 276 17.91 12.60 32.25
CA VAL A 276 16.98 13.62 32.79
C VAL A 276 15.93 12.95 33.66
N SER A 277 15.82 13.48 34.88
CA SER A 277 14.70 13.24 35.79
C SER A 277 13.38 13.56 35.08
N LEU A 278 12.42 12.64 35.14
CA LEU A 278 11.02 12.77 34.68
C LEU A 278 10.27 13.99 35.30
N ASN A 279 10.96 14.81 36.10
CA ASN A 279 10.47 15.99 36.80
C ASN A 279 10.70 17.31 36.05
N ASN A 280 11.07 17.32 34.76
CA ASN A 280 10.96 18.53 33.94
C ASN A 280 9.78 18.43 32.96
N PRO A 281 8.53 18.60 33.44
CA PRO A 281 7.32 18.64 32.60
C PRO A 281 7.31 19.84 31.62
N ASN A 282 8.26 20.77 31.70
CA ASN A 282 8.36 21.97 30.87
C ASN A 282 9.15 21.76 29.57
N CYS A 283 8.97 20.63 28.89
CA CYS A 283 9.40 20.48 27.50
C CYS A 283 8.25 20.85 26.54
N SER A 284 7.48 21.91 26.81
CA SER A 284 6.38 22.42 25.97
C SER A 284 6.89 23.41 24.91
N LEU A 285 6.12 23.60 23.83
CA LEU A 285 6.35 24.71 22.90
C LEU A 285 6.12 26.04 23.64
N THR A 286 6.82 27.10 23.24
CA THR A 286 6.53 28.44 23.77
C THR A 286 5.10 28.86 23.41
N SER A 287 4.54 29.85 24.12
CA SER A 287 3.20 30.37 23.79
C SER A 287 3.10 30.86 22.35
N ASN A 288 4.15 31.49 21.81
CA ASN A 288 4.15 31.95 20.42
C ASN A 288 4.18 30.77 19.43
N GLU A 289 5.03 29.78 19.65
CA GLU A 289 5.07 28.57 18.81
C GLU A 289 3.77 27.77 18.86
N THR A 290 3.15 27.68 20.04
CA THR A 290 1.82 27.05 20.21
C THR A 290 0.78 27.76 19.35
N ARG A 291 0.79 29.09 19.35
CA ARG A 291 -0.13 29.91 18.55
C ARG A 291 0.10 29.75 17.06
N GLU A 292 1.35 29.72 16.62
CA GLU A 292 1.69 29.47 15.20
C GLU A 292 1.31 28.06 14.74
N ALA A 293 1.55 27.04 15.56
CA ALA A 293 1.15 25.67 15.27
C ALA A 293 -0.39 25.55 15.16
N ARG A 294 -1.14 26.13 16.10
CA ARG A 294 -2.61 26.21 16.05
C ARG A 294 -3.10 26.93 14.81
N ARG A 295 -2.51 28.10 14.50
CA ARG A 295 -2.81 28.85 13.27
C ARG A 295 -2.59 28.01 12.01
N GLY A 296 -1.49 27.27 11.95
CA GLY A 296 -1.19 26.37 10.84
C GLY A 296 -2.20 25.23 10.72
N TYR A 297 -2.60 24.62 11.83
CA TYR A 297 -3.64 23.60 11.85
C TYR A 297 -4.99 24.15 11.34
N TYR A 298 -5.39 25.34 11.79
CA TYR A 298 -6.62 26.00 11.34
C TYR A 298 -6.58 26.33 9.84
N ALA A 299 -5.46 26.87 9.35
CA ALA A 299 -5.24 27.13 7.93
C ALA A 299 -5.34 25.86 7.08
N CYS A 300 -4.70 24.77 7.51
CA CYS A 300 -4.78 23.48 6.82
C CYS A 300 -6.19 22.88 6.85
N THR A 301 -6.94 23.09 7.93
CA THR A 301 -8.34 22.68 8.04
C THR A 301 -9.23 23.45 7.04
N SER A 302 -9.07 24.76 6.92
CA SER A 302 -9.77 25.56 5.89
C SER A 302 -9.37 25.20 4.46
N TYR A 303 -8.12 24.79 4.25
CA TYR A 303 -7.68 24.30 2.93
C TYR A 303 -8.44 23.03 2.53
N VAL A 304 -8.58 22.07 3.45
CA VAL A 304 -9.37 20.85 3.23
C VAL A 304 -10.84 21.17 3.07
N ASP A 305 -11.39 22.10 3.85
CA ASP A 305 -12.77 22.55 3.69
C ASP A 305 -13.05 23.02 2.25
N ALA A 306 -12.17 23.84 1.67
CA ALA A 306 -12.30 24.28 0.29
C ALA A 306 -12.23 23.12 -0.71
N GLN A 307 -11.41 22.11 -0.44
CA GLN A 307 -11.30 20.90 -1.26
C GLN A 307 -12.58 20.05 -1.19
N VAL A 308 -13.16 19.89 -0.01
CA VAL A 308 -14.49 19.26 0.18
C VAL A 308 -15.54 20.03 -0.62
N GLY A 309 -15.55 21.37 -0.54
CA GLY A 309 -16.49 22.21 -1.28
C GLY A 309 -16.46 21.99 -2.80
N LYS A 310 -15.26 21.85 -3.37
CA LYS A 310 -15.08 21.55 -4.81
C LYS A 310 -15.67 20.20 -5.20
N ILE A 311 -15.44 19.16 -4.41
CA ILE A 311 -15.98 17.82 -4.67
C ILE A 311 -17.50 17.83 -4.53
N MET A 312 -18.04 18.46 -3.48
CA MET A 312 -19.49 18.56 -3.27
C MET A 312 -20.17 19.33 -4.40
N SER A 313 -19.54 20.40 -4.90
CA SER A 313 -20.04 21.17 -6.05
C SER A 313 -20.01 20.34 -7.35
N ALA A 314 -18.98 19.52 -7.56
CA ALA A 314 -18.91 18.61 -8.70
C ALA A 314 -19.96 17.50 -8.61
N LEU A 315 -20.16 16.91 -7.43
CA LEU A 315 -21.18 15.90 -7.19
C LEU A 315 -22.59 16.42 -7.56
N ASP A 316 -22.88 17.67 -7.22
CA ASP A 316 -24.15 18.33 -7.55
C ASP A 316 -24.28 18.66 -9.05
N SER A 317 -23.32 19.42 -9.59
CA SER A 317 -23.34 19.85 -11.01
C SER A 317 -23.33 18.69 -12.02
N GLN A 318 -22.83 17.53 -11.61
CA GLN A 318 -22.80 16.33 -12.44
C GLN A 318 -24.03 15.42 -12.24
N GLY A 319 -24.94 15.78 -11.33
CA GLY A 319 -26.24 15.14 -11.15
C GLY A 319 -26.24 13.93 -10.21
N PHE A 320 -25.22 13.78 -9.36
CA PHE A 320 -25.10 12.66 -8.42
C PHE A 320 -25.62 12.97 -7.01
N ALA A 321 -25.78 14.25 -6.64
CA ALA A 321 -26.09 14.66 -5.27
C ALA A 321 -27.34 13.99 -4.67
N ASN A 322 -28.43 13.89 -5.43
CA ASN A 322 -29.70 13.31 -4.94
C ASN A 322 -29.67 11.79 -4.76
N ASP A 323 -28.61 11.13 -5.20
CA ASP A 323 -28.45 9.67 -5.17
C ASP A 323 -27.12 9.21 -4.55
N THR A 324 -26.49 10.07 -3.73
CA THR A 324 -25.20 9.76 -3.11
C THR A 324 -25.26 9.96 -1.60
N ILE A 325 -25.02 8.89 -0.86
CA ILE A 325 -24.71 8.96 0.57
C ILE A 325 -23.33 9.59 0.71
N VAL A 326 -23.19 10.62 1.53
CA VAL A 326 -21.89 11.26 1.77
C VAL A 326 -21.54 11.10 3.24
N VAL A 327 -20.34 10.60 3.52
CA VAL A 327 -19.81 10.56 4.88
C VAL A 327 -18.48 11.29 4.94
N LEU A 328 -18.33 12.19 5.91
CA LEU A 328 -17.08 12.83 6.27
C LEU A 328 -16.67 12.39 7.67
N TRP A 329 -15.44 11.93 7.81
CA TRP A 329 -14.89 11.45 9.08
C TRP A 329 -13.40 11.80 9.24
N GLY A 330 -12.98 11.99 10.49
CA GLY A 330 -11.57 12.04 10.89
C GLY A 330 -11.11 10.68 11.40
N ASP A 331 -9.87 10.25 11.09
CA ASP A 331 -9.39 8.93 11.52
C ASP A 331 -9.01 8.89 13.01
N HIS A 332 -8.57 10.01 13.56
CA HIS A 332 -8.45 10.26 14.99
C HIS A 332 -8.38 11.77 15.24
N GLY A 333 -8.47 12.18 16.50
CA GLY A 333 -8.30 13.57 16.88
C GLY A 333 -6.82 13.99 16.94
N PHE A 334 -6.55 15.16 17.54
CA PHE A 334 -5.21 15.75 17.58
C PHE A 334 -5.09 16.75 18.74
N HIS A 335 -3.97 16.68 19.47
CA HIS A 335 -3.55 17.62 20.50
C HIS A 335 -2.86 18.83 19.86
N LEU A 336 -3.32 20.02 20.22
CA LEU A 336 -2.84 21.33 19.77
C LEU A 336 -2.32 22.18 20.96
N GLY A 337 -1.64 21.52 21.89
CA GLY A 337 -1.09 22.08 23.12
C GLY A 337 -1.90 21.76 24.38
N GLU A 338 -3.13 21.26 24.23
CA GLU A 338 -3.92 20.72 25.33
C GLU A 338 -3.10 19.66 26.09
N LEU A 339 -3.22 19.65 27.41
CA LEU A 339 -2.53 18.76 28.34
C LEU A 339 -1.00 18.83 28.28
N GLY A 340 -0.44 19.90 27.69
CA GLY A 340 0.99 20.02 27.41
C GLY A 340 1.48 19.07 26.31
N MET A 341 0.54 18.53 25.52
CA MET A 341 0.78 17.52 24.50
C MET A 341 0.56 18.07 23.09
N TRP A 342 1.12 17.35 22.12
CA TRP A 342 0.94 17.60 20.69
C TRP A 342 0.70 16.27 19.98
N SER A 343 0.20 16.34 18.74
CA SER A 343 0.00 15.16 17.90
C SER A 343 -1.09 14.23 18.44
N LYS A 344 -0.89 12.92 18.39
CA LYS A 344 -1.88 11.91 18.76
C LYS A 344 -1.25 10.95 19.78
N ASN A 345 -1.56 9.67 19.73
CA ASN A 345 -0.89 8.64 20.53
C ASN A 345 -1.23 8.64 22.03
N THR A 346 -2.48 8.95 22.37
CA THR A 346 -3.00 8.91 23.75
C THR A 346 -4.44 8.42 23.75
N ASN A 347 -5.00 8.16 24.93
CA ASN A 347 -6.41 7.80 25.11
C ASN A 347 -7.30 8.99 25.54
N PHE A 348 -6.77 10.22 25.56
CA PHE A 348 -7.53 11.42 25.92
C PHE A 348 -8.63 11.74 24.89
N GLU A 349 -9.60 12.55 25.30
CA GLU A 349 -10.72 13.00 24.47
C GLU A 349 -10.23 13.65 23.17
N ASP A 350 -9.27 14.58 23.27
CA ASP A 350 -8.65 15.29 22.13
C ASP A 350 -8.12 14.37 21.03
N ALA A 351 -7.55 13.23 21.41
CA ALA A 351 -6.92 12.32 20.48
C ALA A 351 -7.90 11.28 19.93
N THR A 352 -9.01 11.02 20.62
CA THR A 352 -9.92 9.92 20.29
C THR A 352 -11.26 10.36 19.71
N ARG A 353 -11.75 11.55 20.04
CA ARG A 353 -13.00 12.11 19.48
C ARG A 353 -12.74 12.63 18.08
N VAL A 354 -13.63 12.32 17.15
CA VAL A 354 -13.49 12.62 15.71
C VAL A 354 -14.75 13.27 15.16
N PRO A 355 -14.66 14.08 14.09
CA PRO A 355 -15.85 14.47 13.35
C PRO A 355 -16.43 13.25 12.64
N PHE A 356 -17.75 13.12 12.69
CA PHE A 356 -18.53 12.14 11.92
C PHE A 356 -19.81 12.83 11.45
N ILE A 357 -19.89 13.08 10.14
CA ILE A 357 -21.02 13.73 9.47
C ILE A 357 -21.54 12.80 8.37
N LEU A 358 -22.84 12.50 8.37
CA LEU A 358 -23.45 11.55 7.43
C LEU A 358 -24.67 12.16 6.75
N HIS A 359 -24.57 12.38 5.44
CA HIS A 359 -25.65 12.80 4.57
C HIS A 359 -26.31 11.59 3.90
N VAL A 360 -27.63 11.46 4.05
CA VAL A 360 -28.44 10.49 3.30
C VAL A 360 -29.54 11.25 2.59
N PRO A 361 -29.47 11.37 1.24
CA PRO A 361 -30.44 12.16 0.47
C PRO A 361 -31.88 11.71 0.72
N GLY A 362 -32.76 12.67 0.98
CA GLY A 362 -34.17 12.45 1.30
C GLY A 362 -34.44 12.02 2.75
N VAL A 363 -33.40 11.83 3.57
CA VAL A 363 -33.53 11.43 4.98
C VAL A 363 -33.00 12.52 5.90
N THR A 364 -31.76 12.99 5.65
CA THR A 364 -31.09 13.95 6.55
C THR A 364 -31.11 15.38 6.04
N ASP A 365 -31.76 15.66 4.91
CA ASP A 365 -31.66 16.94 4.17
C ASP A 365 -31.98 18.19 5.00
N ASN A 366 -32.76 18.05 6.07
CA ASN A 366 -33.14 19.14 6.98
C ASN A 366 -32.17 19.34 8.16
N GLY A 367 -31.05 18.63 8.18
CA GLY A 367 -30.07 18.67 9.27
C GLY A 367 -30.56 17.95 10.53
N MET A 368 -29.68 17.17 11.15
CA MET A 368 -29.94 16.44 12.38
C MET A 368 -28.69 16.46 13.26
N LYS A 369 -28.87 16.34 14.57
CA LYS A 369 -27.78 16.16 15.52
C LYS A 369 -28.10 15.02 16.48
N THR A 370 -27.08 14.29 16.90
CA THR A 370 -27.18 13.26 17.93
C THR A 370 -25.97 13.32 18.85
N ASP A 371 -26.21 13.16 20.14
CA ASP A 371 -25.22 13.02 21.20
C ASP A 371 -24.98 11.55 21.59
N ALA A 372 -25.53 10.61 20.81
CA ALA A 372 -25.29 9.18 20.99
C ALA A 372 -23.79 8.84 20.88
N LEU A 373 -23.31 7.98 21.77
CA LEU A 373 -21.96 7.42 21.72
C LEU A 373 -21.80 6.50 20.51
N VAL A 374 -21.06 6.94 19.49
CA VAL A 374 -20.77 6.14 18.30
C VAL A 374 -19.28 5.95 18.11
N GLU A 375 -18.92 4.95 17.31
CA GLU A 375 -17.55 4.55 17.06
C GLU A 375 -17.29 4.52 15.54
N LEU A 376 -16.08 4.84 15.10
CA LEU A 376 -15.72 4.78 13.67
C LEU A 376 -16.01 3.41 13.03
N ILE A 377 -15.82 2.32 13.78
CA ILE A 377 -16.15 0.95 13.37
C ILE A 377 -17.64 0.74 13.01
N ASP A 378 -18.54 1.63 13.45
CA ASP A 378 -19.96 1.60 13.11
C ASP A 378 -20.21 1.96 11.63
N LEU A 379 -19.26 2.59 10.93
CA LEU A 379 -19.43 3.01 9.54
C LEU A 379 -19.65 1.84 8.58
N PHE A 380 -18.97 0.70 8.78
CA PHE A 380 -19.12 -0.44 7.87
C PHE A 380 -20.57 -0.96 7.85
N PRO A 381 -21.19 -1.39 8.96
CA PRO A 381 -22.58 -1.82 8.94
C PRO A 381 -23.54 -0.68 8.55
N SER A 382 -23.23 0.57 8.89
CA SER A 382 -24.09 1.71 8.55
C SER A 382 -24.17 1.98 7.05
N LEU A 383 -23.02 2.04 6.37
CA LEU A 383 -22.96 2.33 4.94
C LEU A 383 -23.61 1.20 4.13
N THR A 384 -23.40 -0.06 4.54
CA THR A 384 -24.03 -1.21 3.88
C THR A 384 -25.55 -1.17 4.00
N GLU A 385 -26.10 -0.93 5.20
CA GLU A 385 -27.54 -0.81 5.43
C GLU A 385 -28.17 0.33 4.62
N LEU A 386 -27.55 1.53 4.69
CA LEU A 386 -28.07 2.74 4.06
C LEU A 386 -27.97 2.69 2.53
N ALA A 387 -26.94 2.04 1.99
CA ALA A 387 -26.77 1.83 0.55
C ALA A 387 -27.66 0.70 0.00
N GLY A 388 -28.43 0.03 0.87
CA GLY A 388 -29.39 -1.01 0.48
C GLY A 388 -28.74 -2.33 0.06
N ILE A 389 -27.52 -2.60 0.51
CA ILE A 389 -26.86 -3.92 0.37
C ILE A 389 -26.93 -4.69 1.70
N ASP A 390 -26.63 -5.98 1.66
CA ASP A 390 -26.70 -6.81 2.86
C ASP A 390 -25.72 -6.31 3.92
N VAL A 391 -26.17 -6.26 5.18
CA VAL A 391 -25.32 -5.85 6.31
C VAL A 391 -24.48 -7.06 6.73
N PRO A 392 -23.13 -6.95 6.80
CA PRO A 392 -22.32 -8.01 7.34
C PRO A 392 -22.77 -8.41 8.75
N PRO A 393 -22.87 -9.71 9.08
CA PRO A 393 -23.28 -10.15 10.42
C PRO A 393 -22.31 -9.66 11.50
N MET A 394 -22.80 -9.55 12.74
CA MET A 394 -21.97 -9.28 13.90
C MET A 394 -20.97 -10.43 14.14
N CYS A 395 -19.71 -10.12 14.45
CA CYS A 395 -18.71 -11.14 14.75
C CYS A 395 -18.98 -11.84 16.10
N THR A 396 -18.92 -13.17 16.07
CA THR A 396 -18.95 -14.07 17.22
C THR A 396 -17.54 -14.58 17.53
N GLU A 397 -17.34 -15.20 18.71
CA GLU A 397 -16.06 -15.84 19.07
C GLU A 397 -15.63 -16.94 18.08
N ASN A 398 -16.59 -17.56 17.39
CA ASN A 398 -16.35 -18.61 16.40
C ASN A 398 -16.37 -18.09 14.96
N SER A 399 -16.52 -16.77 14.74
CA SER A 399 -16.61 -16.23 13.40
C SER A 399 -15.33 -16.56 12.62
N PRO A 400 -15.44 -17.18 11.42
CA PRO A 400 -14.28 -17.44 10.60
C PRO A 400 -13.54 -16.13 10.34
N LYS A 401 -12.24 -16.14 10.59
CA LYS A 401 -11.36 -14.99 10.38
C LYS A 401 -11.57 -14.37 8.98
N SER A 402 -11.80 -15.23 7.98
CA SER A 402 -11.95 -14.93 6.55
C SER A 402 -13.35 -14.49 6.06
N ILE A 403 -14.38 -14.41 6.91
CA ILE A 403 -15.74 -13.96 6.49
C ILE A 403 -15.93 -12.47 6.82
N ALA A 404 -16.68 -11.76 5.96
CA ALA A 404 -17.21 -10.44 6.25
C ALA A 404 -18.18 -10.50 7.44
N CYS A 405 -17.66 -10.28 8.65
CA CYS A 405 -18.42 -9.94 9.85
C CYS A 405 -17.85 -8.64 10.41
N VAL A 406 -18.65 -7.92 11.20
CA VAL A 406 -18.27 -6.63 11.78
C VAL A 406 -18.49 -6.59 13.30
N GLU A 407 -17.80 -5.69 13.98
CA GLU A 407 -17.88 -5.46 15.44
C GLU A 407 -18.44 -4.07 15.78
N GLY A 408 -18.95 -3.36 14.77
CA GLY A 408 -19.74 -2.13 14.91
C GLY A 408 -21.24 -2.39 14.84
N SER A 409 -22.03 -1.38 15.22
CA SER A 409 -23.49 -1.37 15.11
C SER A 409 -23.92 -0.30 14.12
N SER A 410 -24.80 -0.63 13.17
CA SER A 410 -25.31 0.36 12.21
C SER A 410 -25.97 1.53 12.93
N VAL A 411 -25.64 2.77 12.55
CA VAL A 411 -26.25 4.01 13.05
C VAL A 411 -27.55 4.36 12.33
N ALA A 412 -28.01 3.57 11.37
CA ALA A 412 -29.26 3.82 10.64
C ALA A 412 -30.49 4.05 11.55
N PRO A 413 -30.64 3.39 12.73
CA PRO A 413 -31.72 3.71 13.66
C PRO A 413 -31.67 5.16 14.20
N LEU A 414 -30.48 5.73 14.38
CA LEU A 414 -30.31 7.11 14.84
C LEU A 414 -30.79 8.14 13.79
N LEU A 415 -30.83 7.79 12.51
CA LEU A 415 -31.43 8.64 11.47
C LEU A 415 -32.97 8.71 11.59
N LYS A 416 -33.60 7.74 12.26
CA LYS A 416 -35.05 7.76 12.54
C LYS A 416 -35.36 8.44 13.87
N ASN A 417 -34.50 8.21 14.88
CA ASN A 417 -34.64 8.81 16.20
C ASN A 417 -33.24 9.19 16.75
N PRO A 418 -32.77 10.42 16.49
CA PRO A 418 -31.43 10.87 16.91
C PRO A 418 -31.21 10.89 18.42
N SER A 419 -32.28 10.90 19.22
CA SER A 419 -32.22 10.97 20.69
C SER A 419 -32.58 9.64 21.36
N MET A 420 -32.58 8.51 20.63
CA MET A 420 -32.83 7.21 21.25
C MET A 420 -31.68 6.80 22.17
N GLU A 421 -32.00 6.03 23.20
CA GLU A 421 -30.95 5.34 23.96
C GLU A 421 -30.11 4.46 23.02
N TRP A 422 -28.79 4.59 23.14
CA TRP A 422 -27.85 3.96 22.24
C TRP A 422 -26.82 3.12 23.01
N LYS A 423 -25.56 3.14 22.59
CA LYS A 423 -24.45 2.47 23.27
C LYS A 423 -24.21 3.07 24.65
N LYS A 424 -23.88 2.20 25.61
CA LYS A 424 -23.50 2.60 26.98
C LYS A 424 -22.07 3.11 27.09
N GLY A 425 -21.24 2.89 26.07
CA GLY A 425 -19.83 3.25 26.06
C GLY A 425 -19.23 3.19 24.65
N ALA A 426 -18.29 4.08 24.36
CA ALA A 426 -17.40 4.01 23.20
C ALA A 426 -15.98 3.66 23.65
N PHE A 427 -15.28 2.80 22.90
CA PHE A 427 -14.01 2.22 23.33
C PHE A 427 -12.85 2.64 22.44
N SER A 428 -11.76 3.03 23.09
CA SER A 428 -10.47 3.32 22.47
C SER A 428 -9.36 2.57 23.20
N GLN A 429 -8.23 2.36 22.55
CA GLN A 429 -7.05 1.77 23.18
C GLN A 429 -5.76 2.35 22.61
N TYR A 430 -4.67 2.26 23.37
CA TYR A 430 -3.35 2.66 22.91
C TYR A 430 -2.22 1.84 23.57
N PRO A 431 -1.26 1.30 22.79
CA PRO A 431 -0.15 0.51 23.34
C PRO A 431 1.00 1.38 23.88
N ARG A 432 1.70 0.88 24.90
CA ARG A 432 2.91 1.45 25.51
C ARG A 432 3.95 0.36 25.82
N PRO A 433 5.26 0.68 25.80
CA PRO A 433 6.29 -0.28 26.19
C PRO A 433 6.28 -0.55 27.69
N THR A 434 6.72 -1.75 28.10
CA THR A 434 6.83 -2.18 29.52
C THR A 434 7.94 -1.48 30.30
N SER A 435 8.83 -0.70 29.65
CA SER A 435 9.82 0.10 30.35
C SER A 435 9.20 1.18 31.23
N GLY A 436 7.91 1.50 31.06
CA GLY A 436 7.20 2.56 31.78
C GLY A 436 7.70 3.97 31.48
N LEU A 437 8.76 4.10 30.67
CA LEU A 437 9.33 5.37 30.25
C LEU A 437 8.63 5.88 28.98
N PRO A 438 8.39 7.19 28.87
CA PRO A 438 8.03 7.80 27.60
C PRO A 438 9.09 7.47 26.54
N GLN A 439 8.67 7.33 25.27
CA GLN A 439 9.55 6.97 24.15
C GLN A 439 10.90 7.70 24.19
N ILE A 440 12.00 6.96 24.13
CA ILE A 440 13.36 7.53 24.07
C ILE A 440 13.61 8.02 22.64
N LEU A 441 13.99 9.30 22.49
CA LEU A 441 14.41 9.87 21.20
C LEU A 441 15.53 9.02 20.58
N GLY A 442 15.32 8.53 19.36
CA GLY A 442 16.28 7.68 18.63
C GLY A 442 15.99 6.18 18.63
N ARG A 443 14.94 5.71 19.34
CA ARG A 443 14.41 4.34 19.16
C ARG A 443 13.15 4.32 18.29
N PRO A 444 12.86 3.22 17.57
CA PRO A 444 11.57 3.03 16.90
C PRO A 444 10.42 3.29 17.86
N GLU A 445 9.31 3.80 17.33
CA GLU A 445 8.15 4.31 18.10
C GLU A 445 7.49 3.24 18.98
N PHE A 446 7.83 1.98 18.71
CA PHE A 446 7.23 0.78 19.25
C PHE A 446 8.27 -0.33 19.44
N ASP A 447 9.52 0.02 19.78
CA ASP A 447 10.56 -0.96 20.11
C ASP A 447 10.16 -1.65 21.42
N ASP A 448 9.35 -2.69 21.29
CA ASP A 448 9.12 -3.68 22.32
C ASP A 448 10.49 -4.20 22.74
N ASN A 449 10.69 -4.33 24.04
CA ASN A 449 11.77 -5.19 24.53
C ASN A 449 11.64 -6.53 23.80
N GLU A 450 12.75 -7.15 23.38
CA GLU A 450 12.88 -8.34 22.51
C GLU A 450 12.00 -9.57 22.89
N ASN A 451 11.20 -9.47 23.96
CA ASN A 451 10.34 -10.49 24.55
C ASN A 451 8.83 -10.33 24.26
N GLY A 452 8.39 -9.31 23.50
CA GLY A 452 6.97 -9.15 23.12
C GLY A 452 6.02 -8.73 24.26
N GLU A 453 6.57 -8.17 25.34
CA GLU A 453 5.80 -7.71 26.50
C GLU A 453 5.46 -6.22 26.37
N SER A 454 4.17 -5.91 26.25
CA SER A 454 3.66 -4.54 26.11
C SER A 454 2.62 -4.23 27.19
N VAL A 455 2.31 -2.95 27.38
CA VAL A 455 1.19 -2.46 28.18
C VAL A 455 0.15 -1.90 27.21
N MET A 456 -1.13 -2.18 27.44
CA MET A 456 -2.24 -1.62 26.66
C MET A 456 -3.12 -0.78 27.57
N GLY A 457 -3.30 0.49 27.22
CA GLY A 457 -4.29 1.35 27.85
C GLY A 457 -5.63 1.14 27.17
N TYR A 458 -6.60 0.57 27.87
CA TYR A 458 -7.98 0.48 27.42
C TYR A 458 -8.78 1.61 28.02
N SER A 459 -9.54 2.31 27.18
CA SER A 459 -10.35 3.47 27.56
C SER A 459 -11.81 3.25 27.17
N VAL A 460 -12.72 3.63 28.06
CA VAL A 460 -14.16 3.71 27.79
C VAL A 460 -14.64 5.14 28.06
N ARG A 461 -15.33 5.70 27.07
CA ARG A 461 -16.07 6.96 27.20
C ARG A 461 -17.55 6.63 27.40
N VAL A 462 -18.07 6.96 28.59
CA VAL A 462 -19.50 6.94 28.94
C VAL A 462 -19.99 8.38 29.09
N ASP A 463 -21.29 8.65 29.17
CA ASP A 463 -21.88 10.01 29.26
C ASP A 463 -21.10 11.00 30.11
N ASP A 464 -20.87 10.65 31.36
CA ASP A 464 -20.31 11.58 32.35
C ASP A 464 -18.80 11.46 32.54
N TYR A 465 -18.16 10.42 32.00
CA TYR A 465 -16.76 10.11 32.33
C TYR A 465 -15.98 9.47 31.18
N ARG A 466 -14.67 9.72 31.18
CA ARG A 466 -13.68 8.87 30.52
C ARG A 466 -12.92 8.08 31.58
N PHE A 467 -12.87 6.77 31.42
CA PHE A 467 -12.13 5.86 32.29
C PHE A 467 -11.11 5.08 31.49
N THR A 468 -9.85 5.10 31.92
CA THR A 468 -8.76 4.39 31.26
C THR A 468 -7.98 3.55 32.27
N GLU A 469 -7.70 2.29 31.93
CA GLU A 469 -6.78 1.46 32.68
C GLU A 469 -5.71 0.82 31.80
N TRP A 470 -4.50 0.80 32.33
CA TRP A 470 -3.31 0.31 31.66
C TRP A 470 -2.99 -1.08 32.19
N TYR A 471 -3.09 -2.09 31.34
CA TYR A 471 -2.85 -3.48 31.72
C TYR A 471 -1.64 -4.04 30.98
N ARG A 472 -0.92 -4.97 31.60
CA ARG A 472 0.02 -5.81 30.85
C ARG A 472 -0.74 -6.54 29.73
N PHE A 473 -0.17 -6.55 28.53
CA PHE A 473 -0.82 -7.04 27.31
C PHE A 473 0.09 -8.00 26.54
N ASN A 474 -0.45 -9.17 26.23
CA ASN A 474 0.22 -10.17 25.40
C ASN A 474 -0.26 -10.02 23.95
N ARG A 475 0.60 -9.49 23.07
CA ARG A 475 0.27 -9.27 21.65
C ARG A 475 0.06 -10.57 20.87
N THR A 476 0.79 -11.63 21.23
CA THR A 476 0.68 -12.93 20.58
C THR A 476 -0.70 -13.54 20.74
N THR A 477 -1.27 -13.45 21.95
CA THR A 477 -2.62 -13.96 22.25
C THR A 477 -3.69 -12.89 22.13
N SER A 478 -3.32 -11.61 21.97
CA SER A 478 -4.23 -10.45 21.99
C SER A 478 -5.07 -10.38 23.26
N THR A 479 -4.46 -10.63 24.41
CA THR A 479 -5.16 -10.66 25.69
C THR A 479 -4.54 -9.72 26.73
N PRO A 480 -5.35 -8.90 27.41
CA PRO A 480 -4.92 -8.15 28.58
C PRO A 480 -4.86 -9.05 29.83
N ASN A 481 -3.93 -8.73 30.73
CA ASN A 481 -3.93 -9.23 32.10
C ASN A 481 -4.63 -8.21 33.01
N PHE A 482 -5.94 -8.38 33.23
CA PHE A 482 -6.77 -7.47 34.04
C PHE A 482 -6.37 -7.37 35.52
N THR A 483 -5.45 -8.21 36.00
CA THR A 483 -4.94 -8.15 37.38
C THR A 483 -3.62 -7.37 37.52
N ASP A 484 -2.95 -7.08 36.40
CA ASP A 484 -1.65 -6.41 36.36
C ASP A 484 -1.83 -4.97 35.83
N ILE A 485 -2.17 -4.06 36.76
CA ILE A 485 -2.55 -2.67 36.49
C ILE A 485 -1.32 -1.75 36.65
N TRP A 486 -1.03 -0.98 35.60
CA TRP A 486 0.09 -0.04 35.50
C TRP A 486 -0.33 1.42 35.73
N GLY A 487 -1.63 1.70 35.63
CA GLY A 487 -2.19 3.03 35.83
C GLY A 487 -3.70 3.01 35.67
N THR A 488 -4.37 3.90 36.39
CA THR A 488 -5.82 4.10 36.33
C THR A 488 -6.10 5.59 36.21
N GLU A 489 -6.98 5.95 35.28
CA GLU A 489 -7.38 7.32 34.98
C GLU A 489 -8.91 7.44 35.00
N LEU A 490 -9.41 8.50 35.60
CA LEU A 490 -10.83 8.85 35.60
C LEU A 490 -10.97 10.37 35.42
N TYR A 491 -11.55 10.80 34.30
CA TYR A 491 -11.78 12.20 33.99
C TYR A 491 -13.28 12.47 33.86
N ASN A 492 -13.71 13.62 34.40
CA ASN A 492 -15.10 14.04 34.43
C ASN A 492 -15.46 14.81 33.15
N HIS A 493 -16.56 14.40 32.52
CA HIS A 493 -17.16 14.93 31.30
C HIS A 493 -18.64 15.33 31.47
N THR A 494 -19.14 15.44 32.72
CA THR A 494 -20.53 15.82 33.06
C THR A 494 -20.96 17.20 32.58
N THR A 495 -20.00 18.09 32.31
CA THR A 495 -20.25 19.38 31.69
C THR A 495 -19.75 19.28 30.26
N PRO A 496 -20.63 19.11 29.26
CA PRO A 496 -20.22 19.06 27.87
C PRO A 496 -19.55 20.39 27.52
N THR A 497 -18.24 20.38 27.33
CA THR A 497 -17.54 21.50 26.72
C THR A 497 -17.56 21.31 25.21
N VAL A 498 -17.82 22.40 24.49
CA VAL A 498 -17.79 22.40 23.02
C VAL A 498 -16.38 22.03 22.53
N PHE A 499 -15.35 22.41 23.30
CA PHE A 499 -13.94 22.10 23.06
C PHE A 499 -13.30 21.39 24.25
N PHE A 500 -12.18 20.75 23.98
CA PHE A 500 -11.50 19.76 24.80
C PHE A 500 -10.77 20.33 26.02
N ASP A 501 -11.54 20.97 26.91
CA ASP A 501 -11.01 21.66 28.09
C ASP A 501 -11.20 20.87 29.38
N ASP A 502 -11.74 19.65 29.28
CA ASP A 502 -11.86 18.70 30.37
C ASP A 502 -10.58 17.87 30.51
N GLU A 503 -10.55 16.93 31.47
CA GLU A 503 -9.40 16.05 31.72
C GLU A 503 -8.17 16.68 32.43
N ASN A 504 -8.30 17.85 33.07
CA ASN A 504 -7.23 18.49 33.85
C ASN A 504 -6.77 17.75 35.12
N THR A 505 -7.57 16.84 35.66
CA THR A 505 -7.28 16.17 36.95
C THR A 505 -7.79 14.75 36.94
N ASN A 506 -6.91 13.80 37.20
CA ASN A 506 -7.26 12.40 37.38
C ASN A 506 -7.96 12.20 38.73
N LEU A 507 -9.21 11.74 38.68
CA LEU A 507 -10.07 11.54 39.84
C LEU A 507 -9.98 10.12 40.42
N ALA A 508 -9.26 9.20 39.77
CA ALA A 508 -9.31 7.77 40.08
C ALA A 508 -8.86 7.42 41.51
N SER A 509 -7.95 8.20 42.09
CA SER A 509 -7.44 7.99 43.45
C SER A 509 -8.28 8.65 44.54
N ARG A 510 -9.31 9.42 44.18
CA ARG A 510 -10.16 10.12 45.15
C ARG A 510 -11.06 9.11 45.88
N PRO A 511 -11.10 9.09 47.23
CA PRO A 511 -11.89 8.11 47.97
C PRO A 511 -13.38 8.08 47.60
N ASN A 512 -13.97 9.24 47.30
CA ASN A 512 -15.38 9.35 46.90
C ASN A 512 -15.66 8.89 45.46
N MET A 513 -14.63 8.54 44.68
CA MET A 513 -14.76 8.01 43.32
C MET A 513 -14.55 6.49 43.26
N ALA A 514 -14.26 5.82 44.39
CA ALA A 514 -13.94 4.39 44.43
C ALA A 514 -15.05 3.52 43.80
N ASP A 515 -16.32 3.76 44.16
CA ASP A 515 -17.46 3.01 43.61
C ASP A 515 -17.62 3.25 42.10
N LYS A 516 -17.46 4.51 41.66
CA LYS A 516 -17.53 4.88 40.25
C LYS A 516 -16.40 4.23 39.44
N VAL A 517 -15.19 4.15 40.00
CA VAL A 517 -14.06 3.42 39.39
C VAL A 517 -14.39 1.94 39.23
N GLN A 518 -14.99 1.29 40.23
CA GLN A 518 -15.38 -0.12 40.12
C GLN A 518 -16.48 -0.34 39.07
N GLU A 519 -17.48 0.54 39.03
CA GLU A 519 -18.54 0.53 38.02
C GLU A 519 -17.97 0.66 36.60
N LEU A 520 -17.14 1.66 36.35
CA LEU A 520 -16.55 1.92 35.03
C LEU A 520 -15.54 0.83 34.63
N ARG A 521 -14.80 0.26 35.59
CA ARG A 521 -13.96 -0.91 35.36
C ARG A 521 -14.78 -2.11 34.90
N ALA A 522 -15.93 -2.36 35.51
CA ALA A 522 -16.80 -3.45 35.09
C ALA A 522 -17.31 -3.25 33.64
N ILE A 523 -17.65 -2.01 33.26
CA ILE A 523 -18.02 -1.67 31.87
C ILE A 523 -16.83 -1.88 30.92
N LEU A 524 -15.64 -1.40 31.29
CA LEU A 524 -14.41 -1.54 30.51
C LEU A 524 -14.09 -3.02 30.24
N GLN A 525 -14.14 -3.85 31.28
CA GLN A 525 -13.81 -5.28 31.21
C GLN A 525 -14.89 -6.12 30.53
N ALA A 526 -16.17 -5.71 30.59
CA ALA A 526 -17.22 -6.31 29.77
C ALA A 526 -17.01 -6.03 28.26
N GLY A 527 -16.22 -5.00 27.94
CA GLY A 527 -15.85 -4.62 26.60
C GLY A 527 -17.04 -4.16 25.76
N TRP A 528 -16.77 -3.97 24.47
CA TRP A 528 -17.75 -3.42 23.53
C TRP A 528 -19.03 -4.25 23.38
N ARG A 529 -18.96 -5.57 23.58
CA ARG A 529 -20.15 -6.44 23.54
C ARG A 529 -21.15 -6.10 24.65
N GLY A 530 -20.66 -5.71 25.83
CA GLY A 530 -21.50 -5.25 26.94
C GLY A 530 -22.12 -3.86 26.72
N ALA A 531 -21.69 -3.13 25.70
CA ALA A 531 -22.14 -1.78 25.38
C ALA A 531 -23.00 -1.69 24.10
N LEU A 532 -23.28 -2.81 23.44
CA LEU A 532 -24.12 -2.86 22.25
C LEU A 532 -25.51 -2.23 22.51
N PRO A 533 -26.08 -1.51 21.53
CA PRO A 533 -27.37 -0.87 21.72
C PRO A 533 -28.50 -1.91 21.74
N ASN A 534 -29.54 -1.67 22.53
CA ASN A 534 -30.72 -2.54 22.63
C ASN A 534 -31.68 -2.32 21.45
N VAL A 535 -31.22 -2.57 20.22
CA VAL A 535 -32.06 -2.48 19.01
C VAL A 535 -32.42 -3.88 18.57
N THR A 536 -33.71 -4.24 18.62
CA THR A 536 -34.20 -5.47 17.99
C THR A 536 -34.07 -5.33 16.48
N THR A 537 -33.03 -5.91 15.88
CA THR A 537 -32.92 -6.00 14.43
C THR A 537 -33.89 -7.05 13.93
N ASP A 538 -34.88 -6.61 13.16
CA ASP A 538 -35.85 -7.47 12.48
C ASP A 538 -35.17 -8.14 11.27
N THR A 539 -34.22 -9.05 11.52
CA THR A 539 -33.48 -9.79 10.49
C THR A 539 -33.95 -11.24 10.47
N THR A 540 -35.03 -11.50 9.74
CA THR A 540 -35.43 -12.87 9.37
C THR A 540 -34.28 -13.52 8.57
N PRO A 541 -33.70 -14.65 9.02
CA PRO A 541 -32.68 -15.35 8.24
C PRO A 541 -33.34 -16.08 7.06
N ALA A 542 -32.84 -15.89 5.84
CA ALA A 542 -33.17 -16.76 4.72
C ALA A 542 -32.56 -18.17 4.95
N PRO A 543 -33.24 -19.26 4.53
CA PRO A 543 -32.84 -20.61 4.89
C PRO A 543 -31.55 -21.04 4.19
N SER A 544 -30.68 -21.70 4.96
CA SER A 544 -29.38 -22.24 4.56
C SER A 544 -29.46 -23.25 3.42
N ALA A 545 -28.76 -23.00 2.31
CA ALA A 545 -28.53 -24.00 1.27
C ALA A 545 -27.33 -24.87 1.64
N THR A 546 -27.58 -26.16 1.87
CA THR A 546 -26.57 -27.19 2.19
C THR A 546 -25.88 -27.66 0.89
N LEU A 547 -24.56 -27.53 0.79
CA LEU A 547 -23.76 -28.15 -0.28
C LEU A 547 -23.09 -29.42 0.25
N SER A 548 -23.43 -30.56 -0.36
CA SER A 548 -22.91 -31.88 -0.01
C SER A 548 -21.50 -32.11 -0.55
N GLN A 549 -20.63 -32.69 0.28
CA GLN A 549 -19.32 -33.22 -0.09
C GLN A 549 -19.43 -34.49 -0.94
N THR A 550 -18.59 -34.62 -1.98
CA THR A 550 -18.25 -35.91 -2.59
C THR A 550 -16.76 -36.03 -2.89
N ALA A 551 -16.12 -36.89 -2.09
CA ALA A 551 -15.08 -37.90 -2.35
C ALA A 551 -13.96 -37.68 -3.39
N THR A 552 -12.72 -37.66 -2.89
CA THR A 552 -11.47 -38.08 -3.55
C THR A 552 -11.20 -39.59 -3.33
N PRO A 553 -10.59 -40.31 -4.29
CA PRO A 553 -10.00 -41.62 -4.03
C PRO A 553 -8.47 -41.62 -3.95
N SER A 554 -8.00 -42.54 -3.11
CA SER A 554 -6.66 -42.80 -2.56
C SER A 554 -5.63 -43.46 -3.49
N ARG A 555 -4.33 -43.36 -3.13
CA ARG A 555 -3.44 -44.54 -3.04
C ARG A 555 -2.16 -44.30 -2.21
N SER A 556 -1.79 -45.29 -1.40
CA SER A 556 -0.57 -45.45 -0.57
C SER A 556 0.40 -46.46 -1.24
N PRO A 557 1.50 -46.97 -0.62
CA PRO A 557 2.81 -46.34 -0.29
C PRO A 557 4.08 -47.18 -0.72
N ILE A 558 5.28 -46.53 -0.79
CA ILE A 558 6.69 -46.91 -0.34
C ILE A 558 7.29 -48.31 -0.74
N PRO A 559 8.61 -48.60 -1.04
CA PRO A 559 9.89 -48.14 -0.40
C PRO A 559 11.25 -48.01 -1.19
N THR A 560 12.16 -47.23 -0.57
CA THR A 560 13.66 -47.28 -0.36
C THR A 560 14.66 -47.96 -1.32
N THR A 561 15.85 -47.34 -1.49
CA THR A 561 17.22 -47.79 -1.08
C THR A 561 18.32 -46.84 -1.63
N ALA A 562 19.17 -46.24 -0.77
CA ALA A 562 20.57 -46.60 -0.41
C ALA A 562 21.67 -45.84 -1.20
N GLY A 563 22.54 -45.09 -0.48
CA GLY A 563 23.85 -44.59 -0.95
C GLY A 563 24.92 -45.70 -0.93
N PRO A 564 26.26 -45.45 -1.07
CA PRO A 564 27.03 -44.32 -0.49
C PRO A 564 28.23 -43.81 -1.35
N GLY A 565 29.04 -42.87 -0.83
CA GLY A 565 30.48 -42.76 -1.20
C GLY A 565 31.14 -41.38 -1.09
N GLU A 566 31.97 -41.18 -0.06
CA GLU A 566 32.81 -40.00 0.24
C GLU A 566 34.08 -39.85 -0.65
N ALA A 567 34.63 -38.63 -0.75
CA ALA A 567 35.99 -38.25 -0.24
C ALA A 567 36.81 -37.23 -1.08
N SER A 568 37.07 -36.07 -0.45
CA SER A 568 38.37 -35.39 -0.22
C SER A 568 39.23 -34.70 -1.34
N SER A 569 39.42 -33.39 -1.11
CA SER A 569 40.71 -32.65 -0.90
C SER A 569 41.48 -31.89 -2.02
N LYS A 570 41.65 -30.58 -1.74
CA LYS A 570 42.85 -29.69 -1.76
C LYS A 570 43.69 -29.47 -3.04
N GLY A 571 43.99 -28.19 -3.34
CA GLY A 571 45.29 -27.79 -3.92
C GLY A 571 45.29 -26.49 -4.74
N ALA A 572 46.16 -25.53 -4.39
CA ALA A 572 46.30 -24.18 -4.94
C ALA A 572 46.99 -24.07 -6.32
N GLY A 573 46.90 -22.89 -6.95
CA GLY A 573 48.07 -22.29 -7.63
C GLY A 573 47.94 -21.87 -9.10
N VAL A 574 47.56 -20.60 -9.29
CA VAL A 574 48.00 -19.62 -10.31
C VAL A 574 49.08 -20.07 -11.33
N ALA A 575 48.76 -20.01 -12.62
CA ALA A 575 49.48 -19.25 -13.68
C ALA A 575 49.25 -19.84 -15.10
N LEU A 576 48.32 -19.28 -15.89
CA LEU A 576 48.58 -18.94 -17.30
C LEU A 576 47.48 -18.00 -17.85
N ILE A 577 47.60 -16.72 -17.51
CA ILE A 577 47.02 -15.62 -18.28
C ILE A 577 47.93 -15.41 -19.50
N LYS A 578 47.35 -15.39 -20.71
CA LYS A 578 47.86 -14.87 -22.02
C LYS A 578 47.75 -15.86 -23.19
N THR A 579 46.56 -16.36 -23.56
CA THR A 579 46.32 -16.76 -24.97
C THR A 579 44.84 -16.83 -25.36
N MET A 580 44.03 -15.78 -25.14
CA MET A 580 42.65 -15.77 -25.69
C MET A 580 42.08 -14.39 -26.04
N ALA A 581 42.95 -13.39 -26.28
CA ALA A 581 42.54 -12.03 -26.65
C ALA A 581 42.46 -11.80 -28.19
N LEU A 582 42.36 -12.84 -29.03
CA LEU A 582 42.54 -12.68 -30.49
C LEU A 582 41.55 -13.43 -31.40
N VAL A 583 40.43 -13.95 -30.89
CA VAL A 583 39.46 -14.69 -31.75
C VAL A 583 38.07 -14.01 -31.84
N ILE A 584 37.83 -12.94 -31.10
CA ILE A 584 36.57 -12.18 -31.19
C ILE A 584 36.58 -11.10 -32.29
N PRO A 585 37.72 -10.46 -32.66
CA PRO A 585 37.69 -9.43 -33.71
C PRO A 585 37.57 -9.97 -35.15
N THR A 586 38.06 -11.17 -35.45
CA THR A 586 38.26 -11.61 -36.85
C THR A 586 37.00 -12.15 -37.53
N VAL A 587 35.99 -12.60 -36.80
CA VAL A 587 34.71 -13.05 -37.38
C VAL A 587 33.73 -11.89 -37.55
N LEU A 588 33.92 -10.80 -36.79
CA LEU A 588 33.10 -9.59 -36.86
C LEU A 588 33.65 -8.53 -37.83
N GLU A 589 34.93 -8.57 -38.23
CA GLU A 589 35.50 -7.56 -39.14
C GLU A 589 35.19 -7.80 -40.64
N GLU A 590 34.98 -9.05 -41.10
CA GLU A 590 34.92 -9.34 -42.54
C GLU A 590 33.63 -8.89 -43.27
N ASN A 591 32.51 -8.62 -42.57
CA ASN A 591 31.25 -8.21 -43.22
C ASN A 591 30.61 -6.94 -42.65
N PHE A 592 31.18 -6.35 -41.59
CA PHE A 592 30.62 -5.16 -40.94
C PHE A 592 31.16 -3.83 -41.48
N THR A 593 32.11 -3.88 -42.41
CA THR A 593 32.87 -2.71 -42.88
C THR A 593 32.40 -2.15 -44.22
N GLN A 594 31.35 -2.69 -44.87
CA GLN A 594 30.90 -2.20 -46.18
C GLN A 594 29.68 -1.28 -46.19
N ALA A 595 29.15 -0.85 -45.04
CA ALA A 595 28.14 0.20 -45.00
C ALA A 595 28.58 1.31 -44.04
N ASP A 596 28.87 2.46 -44.63
CA ASP A 596 29.27 3.74 -44.01
C ASP A 596 30.66 3.77 -43.37
N GLY A 597 31.62 4.22 -44.18
CA GLY A 597 32.97 4.55 -43.77
C GLY A 597 32.99 5.49 -42.58
N GLY A 598 33.65 5.05 -41.50
CA GLY A 598 34.03 5.91 -40.37
C GLY A 598 33.63 5.45 -38.97
N LYS A 599 32.81 4.41 -38.79
CA LYS A 599 32.35 3.98 -37.44
C LYS A 599 32.88 2.63 -36.94
N GLY A 600 33.98 2.12 -37.50
CA GLY A 600 34.58 0.84 -37.09
C GLY A 600 35.16 0.79 -35.66
N GLN A 601 35.35 1.94 -35.01
CA GLN A 601 35.84 2.01 -33.62
C GLN A 601 34.74 1.67 -32.60
N ASN A 602 33.47 2.00 -32.88
CA ASN A 602 32.38 1.90 -31.91
C ASN A 602 31.89 0.47 -31.62
N ILE A 603 32.19 -0.51 -32.47
CA ILE A 603 31.81 -1.92 -32.21
C ILE A 603 32.71 -2.54 -31.14
N LYS A 604 34.01 -2.22 -31.15
CA LYS A 604 34.92 -2.64 -30.07
C LYS A 604 34.49 -2.05 -28.74
N ASP A 605 33.97 -0.82 -28.72
CA ASP A 605 33.49 -0.17 -27.50
C ASP A 605 32.06 -0.59 -27.08
N ALA A 606 31.20 -0.97 -28.03
CA ALA A 606 29.87 -1.52 -27.74
C ALA A 606 29.90 -2.98 -27.24
N PHE A 607 31.00 -3.72 -27.47
CA PHE A 607 31.22 -5.09 -26.98
C PHE A 607 32.42 -5.22 -26.03
N SER A 608 33.15 -4.15 -25.70
CA SER A 608 34.17 -4.12 -24.63
C SER A 608 33.56 -4.19 -23.23
N PHE A 609 32.27 -4.52 -23.11
CA PHE A 609 31.59 -4.83 -21.87
C PHE A 609 32.14 -6.12 -21.24
N SER A 610 33.22 -6.02 -20.47
CA SER A 610 33.67 -6.99 -19.46
C SER A 610 33.58 -8.48 -19.85
N LEU A 611 33.89 -8.82 -21.12
CA LEU A 611 34.11 -10.20 -21.57
C LEU A 611 35.45 -10.75 -21.06
N ASP A 612 36.33 -9.86 -20.61
CA ASP A 612 37.58 -10.11 -19.87
C ASP A 612 37.41 -10.91 -18.57
N LYS A 613 36.18 -11.31 -18.21
CA LYS A 613 35.84 -12.23 -17.11
C LYS A 613 35.10 -13.50 -17.54
N VAL A 614 34.91 -13.74 -18.84
CA VAL A 614 34.23 -14.93 -19.40
C VAL A 614 35.23 -15.77 -20.18
N ASP A 615 35.78 -16.80 -19.55
CA ASP A 615 36.67 -17.75 -20.22
C ASP A 615 35.86 -18.80 -21.01
N ASN A 616 36.36 -19.21 -22.18
CA ASN A 616 35.97 -20.43 -22.92
C ASN A 616 34.54 -20.54 -23.49
N LEU A 617 33.80 -19.44 -23.67
CA LEU A 617 32.38 -19.45 -24.10
C LEU A 617 32.03 -20.45 -25.22
N TYR A 618 32.84 -20.50 -26.29
CA TYR A 618 32.72 -21.52 -27.33
C TYR A 618 34.08 -21.81 -27.98
N GLN A 619 34.20 -22.97 -28.62
CA GLN A 619 35.33 -23.40 -29.43
C GLN A 619 34.80 -24.06 -30.70
N TRP A 620 35.39 -23.73 -31.85
CA TRP A 620 35.10 -24.40 -33.12
C TRP A 620 36.37 -25.07 -33.64
N ASP A 621 36.30 -26.38 -33.84
CA ASP A 621 37.35 -27.14 -34.52
C ASP A 621 36.93 -27.32 -35.98
N SER A 622 37.50 -26.48 -36.86
CA SER A 622 37.23 -26.48 -38.29
C SER A 622 37.67 -27.77 -38.99
N SER A 623 38.64 -28.49 -38.44
CA SER A 623 39.14 -29.75 -39.02
C SER A 623 38.19 -30.93 -38.78
N LYS A 624 37.36 -30.83 -37.73
CA LYS A 624 36.40 -31.86 -37.33
C LYS A 624 34.94 -31.40 -37.41
N SER A 625 34.70 -30.23 -38.01
CA SER A 625 33.40 -29.55 -38.04
C SER A 625 32.69 -29.53 -36.69
N LEU A 626 33.43 -29.47 -35.59
CA LEU A 626 32.88 -29.65 -34.24
C LEU A 626 32.75 -28.29 -33.56
N PHE A 627 31.53 -27.93 -33.16
CA PHE A 627 31.29 -26.79 -32.28
C PHE A 627 31.17 -27.28 -30.85
N LYS A 628 31.86 -26.61 -29.92
CA LYS A 628 31.77 -26.83 -28.48
C LYS A 628 31.37 -25.53 -27.82
N PHE A 629 30.35 -25.55 -26.98
CA PHE A 629 29.96 -24.46 -26.10
C PHE A 629 30.39 -24.82 -24.69
N SER A 630 30.97 -23.88 -23.95
CA SER A 630 31.35 -24.05 -22.56
C SER A 630 31.29 -22.71 -21.83
N PHE A 631 30.38 -22.54 -20.88
CA PHE A 631 30.25 -21.29 -20.13
C PHE A 631 30.35 -21.54 -18.64
N THR A 632 31.20 -20.76 -17.97
CA THR A 632 31.34 -20.80 -16.51
C THR A 632 31.01 -19.44 -15.91
N GLU A 633 29.99 -19.39 -15.05
CA GLU A 633 29.68 -18.20 -14.27
C GLU A 633 30.19 -18.33 -12.84
N ARG A 634 30.86 -17.28 -12.34
CA ARG A 634 31.20 -17.11 -10.92
C ARG A 634 30.37 -15.95 -10.36
N GLY A 635 29.41 -16.26 -9.50
CA GLY A 635 28.51 -15.25 -8.93
C GLY A 635 28.01 -15.61 -7.53
N VAL A 636 27.56 -14.58 -6.82
CA VAL A 636 26.82 -14.70 -5.55
C VAL A 636 25.35 -14.82 -5.93
N ALA A 637 24.71 -15.96 -5.64
CA ALA A 637 23.30 -16.17 -5.99
C ALA A 637 22.39 -15.13 -5.31
N TYR A 638 21.26 -14.81 -5.94
CA TYR A 638 20.27 -13.90 -5.37
C TYR A 638 19.65 -14.58 -4.13
N ASN A 639 20.09 -14.15 -2.94
CA ASN A 639 19.76 -14.62 -1.57
C ASN A 639 20.76 -15.53 -0.87
N GLU A 640 21.88 -15.92 -1.48
CA GLU A 640 22.87 -16.78 -0.80
C GLU A 640 24.26 -16.12 -0.76
N LYS A 641 24.99 -16.30 0.34
CA LYS A 641 26.38 -15.83 0.50
C LYS A 641 27.39 -16.78 -0.17
N GLU A 642 26.94 -17.80 -0.90
CA GLU A 642 27.82 -18.78 -1.54
C GLU A 642 28.23 -18.36 -2.96
N THR A 643 29.54 -18.38 -3.19
CA THR A 643 30.14 -18.34 -4.52
C THR A 643 30.02 -19.74 -5.11
N SER A 644 29.24 -19.90 -6.18
CA SER A 644 29.12 -21.17 -6.88
C SER A 644 29.57 -21.04 -8.32
N THR A 645 30.20 -22.09 -8.82
CA THR A 645 30.70 -22.21 -10.19
C THR A 645 29.78 -23.21 -10.90
N GLN A 646 29.10 -22.79 -11.97
CA GLN A 646 28.33 -23.70 -12.82
C GLN A 646 28.87 -23.71 -14.23
N LEU A 647 29.01 -24.90 -14.80
CA LEU A 647 29.46 -25.16 -16.15
C LEU A 647 28.26 -25.56 -17.01
N ALA A 648 28.05 -24.86 -18.13
CA ALA A 648 27.12 -25.27 -19.18
C ALA A 648 27.96 -25.70 -20.39
N GLU A 649 27.82 -26.94 -20.84
CA GLU A 649 28.57 -27.44 -22.00
C GLU A 649 27.70 -28.29 -22.95
N THR A 650 27.95 -28.13 -24.25
CA THR A 650 27.40 -29.02 -25.28
C THR A 650 28.31 -29.01 -26.50
N SER A 651 28.24 -30.05 -27.33
CA SER A 651 28.97 -30.08 -28.59
C SER A 651 28.23 -30.82 -29.68
N PHE A 652 28.38 -30.38 -30.93
CA PHE A 652 27.74 -31.00 -32.07
C PHE A 652 28.52 -30.75 -33.36
N GLN A 653 28.28 -31.65 -34.31
CA GLN A 653 28.81 -31.58 -35.68
C GLN A 653 28.04 -30.53 -36.47
N THR A 654 28.77 -29.65 -37.13
CA THR A 654 28.26 -28.52 -37.90
C THR A 654 28.37 -28.81 -39.40
N SER A 655 27.41 -28.34 -40.20
CA SER A 655 27.39 -28.62 -41.64
C SER A 655 28.17 -27.62 -42.50
N GLY A 656 28.81 -26.62 -41.88
CA GLY A 656 29.53 -25.54 -42.57
C GLY A 656 28.73 -24.23 -42.62
N LYS A 657 29.40 -23.15 -43.04
CA LYS A 657 28.85 -21.77 -42.99
C LYS A 657 27.48 -21.67 -43.67
N THR A 658 26.50 -21.12 -42.97
CA THR A 658 25.16 -20.84 -43.52
C THR A 658 25.17 -19.72 -44.55
N ASP A 659 24.23 -19.75 -45.49
CA ASP A 659 23.99 -18.70 -46.50
C ASP A 659 23.12 -17.55 -45.96
N LEU A 660 23.39 -17.17 -44.71
CA LEU A 660 22.73 -16.10 -43.96
C LEU A 660 23.73 -14.96 -43.80
N GLN A 661 23.34 -13.75 -44.20
CA GLN A 661 24.10 -12.54 -43.92
C GLN A 661 23.54 -11.87 -42.66
N LEU A 662 24.41 -11.52 -41.73
CA LEU A 662 24.02 -10.87 -40.47
C LEU A 662 24.63 -9.48 -40.41
N LYS A 663 23.80 -8.46 -40.17
CA LYS A 663 24.23 -7.07 -39.98
C LYS A 663 23.67 -6.52 -38.68
N PHE A 664 24.50 -6.55 -37.64
CA PHE A 664 24.36 -5.79 -36.41
C PHE A 664 24.35 -4.26 -36.64
N ASP A 665 23.32 -3.63 -36.11
CA ASP A 665 23.18 -2.20 -35.91
C ASP A 665 23.31 -1.92 -34.41
N PRO A 666 24.41 -1.29 -33.96
CA PRO A 666 24.66 -1.01 -32.54
C PRO A 666 23.84 0.16 -32.00
N THR A 667 22.87 0.68 -32.75
CA THR A 667 22.02 1.77 -32.30
C THR A 667 21.14 1.28 -31.14
N PRO A 668 21.30 1.84 -29.92
CA PRO A 668 20.45 1.47 -28.80
C PRO A 668 18.99 1.65 -29.18
N THR A 669 18.20 0.62 -28.92
CA THR A 669 16.81 0.57 -29.38
C THR A 669 15.92 0.27 -28.18
N LEU A 670 15.06 1.21 -27.81
CA LEU A 670 13.97 0.95 -26.88
C LEU A 670 12.80 0.36 -27.66
N LYS A 671 12.46 -0.90 -27.39
CA LYS A 671 11.31 -1.55 -28.02
C LYS A 671 10.61 -2.47 -27.03
N TRP A 672 9.29 -2.42 -27.01
CA TRP A 672 8.45 -3.24 -26.13
C TRP A 672 8.80 -3.12 -24.64
N GLY A 673 9.22 -1.93 -24.18
CA GLY A 673 9.63 -1.72 -22.79
C GLY A 673 11.05 -2.18 -22.46
N ILE A 674 11.80 -2.74 -23.42
CA ILE A 674 13.16 -3.25 -23.20
C ILE A 674 14.16 -2.36 -23.94
N ASN A 675 15.20 -1.93 -23.23
CA ASN A 675 16.36 -1.26 -23.81
C ASN A 675 17.36 -2.28 -24.35
N PHE A 676 17.45 -2.35 -25.68
CA PHE A 676 18.40 -3.19 -26.40
C PHE A 676 19.66 -2.39 -26.74
N VAL A 677 20.82 -3.06 -26.71
CA VAL A 677 22.11 -2.44 -27.12
C VAL A 677 22.26 -2.33 -28.63
N GLY A 678 21.34 -2.93 -29.38
CA GLY A 678 21.32 -2.91 -30.83
C GLY A 678 20.41 -3.99 -31.39
N VAL A 679 20.39 -4.11 -32.71
CA VAL A 679 19.64 -5.13 -33.43
C VAL A 679 20.51 -5.85 -34.45
N VAL A 680 20.28 -7.13 -34.68
CA VAL A 680 20.90 -7.89 -35.77
C VAL A 680 19.89 -8.03 -36.90
N LYS A 681 20.20 -7.46 -38.07
CA LYS A 681 19.47 -7.75 -39.31
C LYS A 681 19.93 -9.10 -39.85
N VAL A 682 18.99 -10.02 -39.99
CA VAL A 682 19.16 -11.34 -40.60
C VAL A 682 18.70 -11.23 -42.04
N ILE A 683 19.62 -11.30 -42.98
CA ILE A 683 19.36 -11.20 -44.41
C ILE A 683 19.45 -12.61 -45.00
N HIS A 684 18.33 -13.08 -45.54
CA HIS A 684 18.18 -14.40 -46.11
C HIS A 684 18.64 -14.45 -47.57
N SER A 685 18.90 -15.65 -48.09
CA SER A 685 19.39 -15.87 -49.46
C SER A 685 18.42 -15.39 -50.56
N ASN A 686 17.14 -15.18 -50.24
CA ASN A 686 16.13 -14.58 -51.13
C ASN A 686 16.09 -13.04 -51.05
N GLY A 687 16.91 -12.41 -50.21
CA GLY A 687 16.98 -10.96 -50.01
C GLY A 687 16.07 -10.43 -48.89
N ASP A 688 15.26 -11.27 -48.24
CA ASP A 688 14.41 -10.83 -47.14
C ASP A 688 15.25 -10.47 -45.90
N GLU A 689 14.86 -9.40 -45.21
CA GLU A 689 15.51 -8.95 -43.98
C GLU A 689 14.56 -9.10 -42.78
N ASN A 690 14.99 -9.80 -41.74
CA ASN A 690 14.32 -9.86 -40.43
C ASN A 690 15.21 -9.28 -39.33
N VAL A 691 14.62 -8.86 -38.22
CA VAL A 691 15.33 -8.16 -37.15
C VAL A 691 15.28 -8.94 -35.85
N LEU A 692 16.45 -9.17 -35.26
CA LEU A 692 16.62 -9.74 -33.93
C LEU A 692 17.15 -8.70 -32.94
N TYR A 693 16.62 -8.66 -31.72
CA TYR A 693 16.95 -7.65 -30.72
C TYR A 693 18.01 -8.13 -29.73
N MET A 694 19.12 -7.39 -29.59
CA MET A 694 20.26 -7.80 -28.75
C MET A 694 20.13 -7.27 -27.32
N PRO A 695 20.08 -8.14 -26.30
CA PRO A 695 20.02 -7.72 -24.89
C PRO A 695 21.35 -7.11 -24.44
N GLY A 696 21.33 -6.13 -23.52
CA GLY A 696 22.57 -5.55 -22.99
C GLY A 696 22.52 -4.97 -21.58
N THR A 697 23.50 -4.14 -21.21
CA THR A 697 23.87 -3.80 -19.81
C THR A 697 23.08 -2.66 -19.18
N ARG A 698 22.21 -1.97 -19.93
CA ARG A 698 21.35 -0.90 -19.42
C ARG A 698 19.89 -1.13 -19.80
N THR A 699 19.28 -2.15 -19.21
CA THR A 699 17.82 -2.17 -19.03
C THR A 699 17.50 -1.47 -17.72
N TYR A 700 17.55 -0.14 -17.75
CA TYR A 700 17.02 0.69 -16.67
C TYR A 700 15.71 1.31 -17.16
N ASP A 701 14.60 0.98 -16.52
CA ASP A 701 13.36 1.77 -16.55
C ASP A 701 13.23 2.51 -15.21
N PRO A 702 13.71 3.76 -15.11
CA PRO A 702 13.55 4.57 -13.91
C PRO A 702 12.20 5.28 -13.77
N ALA A 703 11.35 5.32 -14.79
CA ALA A 703 10.36 6.39 -14.90
C ALA A 703 9.00 6.01 -15.51
N GLY A 704 8.72 4.75 -15.85
CA GLY A 704 7.35 4.31 -16.13
C GLY A 704 6.69 4.97 -17.35
N ILE A 705 7.45 5.31 -18.38
CA ILE A 705 6.94 5.95 -19.61
C ILE A 705 6.17 4.96 -20.51
N THR A 706 6.27 3.64 -20.27
CA THR A 706 5.61 2.61 -21.09
C THR A 706 4.32 2.04 -20.49
N GLY A 707 3.95 2.42 -19.26
CA GLY A 707 2.86 1.73 -18.54
C GLY A 707 3.18 0.25 -18.23
N ASP A 708 4.46 -0.12 -18.25
CA ASP A 708 4.98 -1.46 -17.96
C ASP A 708 5.63 -1.48 -16.55
N PRO A 709 5.23 -2.35 -15.61
CA PRO A 709 5.86 -2.46 -14.29
C PRO A 709 7.15 -3.30 -14.27
N HIS A 710 7.75 -3.65 -15.40
CA HIS A 710 8.96 -4.46 -15.47
C HIS A 710 10.27 -3.79 -14.98
N ALA A 711 10.22 -3.02 -13.90
CA ALA A 711 11.38 -2.82 -13.04
C ALA A 711 11.79 -4.11 -12.27
N SER A 712 11.07 -5.23 -12.43
CA SER A 712 11.52 -6.55 -11.98
C SER A 712 12.62 -7.15 -12.86
N GLU A 713 12.80 -6.65 -14.08
CA GLU A 713 13.91 -7.04 -14.97
C GLU A 713 15.12 -6.12 -14.82
N ARG A 714 15.46 -5.69 -13.59
CA ARG A 714 16.78 -5.07 -13.33
C ARG A 714 17.86 -6.08 -13.69
N ILE A 715 18.45 -5.97 -14.89
CA ILE A 715 19.55 -6.83 -15.30
C ILE A 715 20.80 -6.34 -14.55
N GLY A 716 21.10 -6.97 -13.41
CA GLY A 716 22.38 -6.77 -12.75
C GLY A 716 23.52 -7.15 -13.72
N PRO A 717 24.73 -6.57 -13.59
CA PRO A 717 25.80 -6.74 -14.57
C PRO A 717 26.16 -8.20 -14.91
N SER A 718 25.95 -9.15 -13.99
CA SER A 718 26.17 -10.59 -14.23
C SER A 718 25.11 -11.22 -15.13
N CYS A 719 23.83 -10.84 -14.98
CA CYS A 719 22.73 -11.36 -15.78
C CYS A 719 22.83 -10.89 -17.25
N SER A 720 23.26 -9.65 -17.51
CA SER A 720 23.48 -9.14 -18.88
C SER A 720 24.55 -9.94 -19.60
N ARG A 721 25.63 -10.26 -18.88
CA ARG A 721 26.76 -11.01 -19.43
C ARG A 721 26.34 -12.44 -19.81
N THR A 722 25.55 -13.09 -18.96
CA THR A 722 25.02 -14.43 -19.23
C THR A 722 24.04 -14.45 -20.40
N GLN A 723 23.13 -13.47 -20.51
CA GLN A 723 22.21 -13.37 -21.65
C GLN A 723 22.94 -13.12 -22.97
N ALA A 724 23.88 -12.16 -22.97
CA ALA A 724 24.69 -11.86 -24.13
C ALA A 724 25.53 -13.07 -24.55
N ALA A 725 26.11 -13.78 -23.59
CA ALA A 725 26.88 -15.00 -23.81
C ALA A 725 26.06 -16.11 -24.49
N ILE A 726 24.88 -16.43 -23.96
CA ILE A 726 23.99 -17.47 -24.53
C ILE A 726 23.55 -17.07 -25.94
N THR A 727 23.11 -15.83 -26.12
CA THR A 727 22.66 -15.30 -27.40
C THR A 727 23.77 -15.38 -28.46
N LEU A 728 24.98 -14.94 -28.10
CA LEU A 728 26.14 -14.98 -28.99
C LEU A 728 26.53 -16.42 -29.36
N SER A 729 26.48 -17.35 -28.42
CA SER A 729 26.76 -18.76 -28.68
C SER A 729 25.74 -19.40 -29.62
N GLN A 730 24.46 -19.08 -29.46
CA GLN A 730 23.40 -19.54 -30.36
C GLN A 730 23.58 -18.96 -31.77
N PHE A 731 23.93 -17.68 -31.89
CA PHE A 731 24.26 -17.08 -33.19
C PHE A 731 25.48 -17.71 -33.85
N MET A 732 26.54 -17.97 -33.09
CA MET A 732 27.75 -18.61 -33.62
C MET A 732 27.46 -20.04 -34.08
N ALA A 733 26.64 -20.79 -33.34
CA ALA A 733 26.15 -22.10 -33.76
C ALA A 733 25.41 -22.00 -35.12
N VAL A 734 24.43 -21.10 -35.23
CA VAL A 734 23.69 -20.84 -36.49
C VAL A 734 24.65 -20.50 -37.63
N ARG A 735 25.63 -19.62 -37.40
CA ARG A 735 26.57 -19.19 -38.44
C ARG A 735 27.39 -20.35 -38.98
N LEU A 736 27.70 -21.32 -38.14
CA LEU A 736 28.48 -22.50 -38.47
C LEU A 736 27.64 -23.63 -39.08
N GLY A 737 26.33 -23.45 -39.27
CA GLY A 737 25.46 -24.49 -39.85
C GLY A 737 24.79 -25.37 -38.81
N ALA A 738 24.60 -24.88 -37.58
CA ALA A 738 23.82 -25.61 -36.61
C ALA A 738 22.34 -25.71 -37.04
N THR A 739 21.74 -26.88 -36.86
CA THR A 739 20.30 -27.07 -36.98
C THR A 739 19.58 -26.42 -35.79
N LEU A 740 18.27 -26.18 -35.93
CA LEU A 740 17.45 -25.65 -34.82
C LEU A 740 17.55 -26.53 -33.55
N GLU A 741 17.61 -27.86 -33.71
CA GLU A 741 17.77 -28.80 -32.60
C GLU A 741 19.12 -28.61 -31.88
N GLN A 742 20.18 -28.35 -32.64
CA GLN A 742 21.51 -28.09 -32.07
C GLN A 742 21.57 -26.74 -31.34
N VAL A 743 20.90 -25.71 -31.87
CA VAL A 743 20.73 -24.42 -31.16
C VAL A 743 19.91 -24.61 -29.88
N ARG A 744 18.86 -25.44 -29.92
CA ARG A 744 18.08 -25.80 -28.74
C ARG A 744 18.93 -26.55 -27.71
N ALA A 745 19.84 -27.42 -28.14
CA ALA A 745 20.76 -28.08 -27.22
C ALA A 745 21.68 -27.10 -26.49
N VAL A 746 22.07 -25.98 -27.13
CA VAL A 746 22.79 -24.88 -26.44
C VAL A 746 21.90 -24.20 -25.40
N GLN A 747 20.64 -23.89 -25.75
CA GLN A 747 19.67 -23.31 -24.80
C GLN A 747 19.46 -24.23 -23.58
N GLU A 748 19.26 -25.53 -23.82
CA GLU A 748 19.01 -26.51 -22.76
C GLU A 748 20.21 -26.72 -21.84
N ALA A 749 21.43 -26.73 -22.38
CA ALA A 749 22.65 -26.78 -21.58
C ALA A 749 22.73 -25.59 -20.60
N CYS A 750 22.12 -24.45 -20.94
CA CYS A 750 22.08 -23.26 -20.10
C CYS A 750 20.90 -23.22 -19.12
N ARG A 751 19.91 -24.11 -19.24
CA ARG A 751 18.70 -24.10 -18.39
C ARG A 751 19.01 -24.16 -16.87
N PRO A 752 19.97 -24.99 -16.38
CA PRO A 752 20.33 -24.99 -14.96
C PRO A 752 20.86 -23.65 -14.47
N LEU A 753 21.67 -22.97 -15.29
CA LEU A 753 22.21 -21.65 -15.00
C LEU A 753 21.10 -20.60 -14.96
N VAL A 754 20.24 -20.58 -15.99
CA VAL A 754 19.11 -19.66 -16.12
C VAL A 754 18.11 -19.83 -14.96
N SER A 755 17.91 -21.05 -14.47
CA SER A 755 16.97 -21.36 -13.39
C SER A 755 17.30 -20.67 -12.05
N ARG A 756 18.54 -20.22 -11.86
CA ARG A 756 18.98 -19.49 -10.66
C ARG A 756 18.57 -18.01 -10.67
N TYR A 757 18.16 -17.50 -11.83
CA TYR A 757 17.68 -16.14 -12.00
C TYR A 757 16.16 -16.10 -11.84
N HIS A 758 15.70 -16.13 -10.58
CA HIS A 758 14.27 -16.10 -10.23
C HIS A 758 13.53 -14.97 -10.97
N GLY A 759 12.47 -15.35 -11.71
CA GLY A 759 11.60 -14.42 -12.44
C GLY A 759 12.02 -14.05 -13.87
N ARG A 760 13.13 -14.60 -14.40
CA ARG A 760 13.75 -14.10 -15.65
C ARG A 760 13.77 -15.10 -16.81
N ILE A 761 13.16 -16.27 -16.63
CA ILE A 761 13.18 -17.40 -17.57
C ILE A 761 12.49 -17.05 -18.90
N ALA A 762 11.39 -16.28 -18.85
CA ALA A 762 10.62 -15.92 -20.05
C ALA A 762 11.44 -15.10 -21.06
N LEU A 763 12.28 -14.17 -20.60
CA LEU A 763 13.15 -13.40 -21.49
C LEU A 763 14.22 -14.28 -22.16
N PHE A 764 14.82 -15.23 -21.42
CA PHE A 764 15.78 -16.19 -21.98
C PHE A 764 15.13 -17.12 -23.02
N ASP A 765 13.92 -17.58 -22.76
CA ASP A 765 13.18 -18.44 -23.70
C ASP A 765 12.70 -17.64 -24.92
N TRP A 766 12.33 -16.36 -24.73
CA TRP A 766 12.00 -15.48 -25.84
C TRP A 766 13.19 -15.20 -26.75
N ILE A 767 14.39 -14.99 -26.20
CA ILE A 767 15.62 -14.84 -27.00
C ILE A 767 15.81 -16.04 -27.95
N PHE A 768 15.66 -17.26 -27.45
CA PHE A 768 15.72 -18.46 -28.29
C PHE A 768 14.61 -18.45 -29.37
N LEU A 769 13.39 -18.04 -29.01
CA LEU A 769 12.29 -17.90 -29.97
C LEU A 769 12.62 -16.89 -31.07
N GLN A 770 13.23 -15.74 -30.76
CA GLN A 770 13.61 -14.78 -31.80
C GLN A 770 14.55 -15.42 -32.83
N ILE A 771 15.52 -16.22 -32.37
CA ILE A 771 16.45 -16.93 -33.26
C ILE A 771 15.67 -17.94 -34.11
N GLN A 772 14.78 -18.73 -33.50
CA GLN A 772 13.95 -19.66 -34.24
C GLN A 772 13.17 -18.95 -35.36
N GLU A 773 12.48 -17.86 -35.03
CA GLU A 773 11.59 -17.16 -35.96
C GLU A 773 12.35 -16.42 -37.06
N THR A 774 13.36 -15.64 -36.68
CA THR A 774 14.12 -14.81 -37.62
C THR A 774 15.09 -15.60 -38.47
N VAL A 775 15.64 -16.71 -37.97
CA VAL A 775 16.66 -17.47 -38.71
C VAL A 775 16.05 -18.65 -39.45
N PHE A 776 15.25 -19.46 -38.76
CA PHE A 776 14.78 -20.74 -39.28
C PHE A 776 13.39 -20.63 -39.90
N ASP A 777 12.47 -19.88 -39.29
CA ASP A 777 11.13 -19.66 -39.85
C ASP A 777 11.10 -18.52 -40.88
N LYS A 778 12.17 -17.72 -40.98
CA LYS A 778 12.33 -16.57 -41.89
C LYS A 778 11.19 -15.56 -41.79
N ARG A 779 10.83 -15.21 -40.55
CA ARG A 779 9.78 -14.24 -40.25
C ARG A 779 10.22 -13.28 -39.17
N ASP A 780 9.50 -12.17 -39.05
CA ASP A 780 9.75 -11.21 -37.99
C ASP A 780 9.52 -11.84 -36.63
N VAL A 781 10.35 -11.43 -35.68
CA VAL A 781 10.24 -11.83 -34.29
C VAL A 781 8.87 -11.48 -33.72
N THR A 782 8.26 -12.43 -33.04
CA THR A 782 7.05 -12.22 -32.26
C THR A 782 7.35 -11.20 -31.17
N PRO A 783 6.62 -10.07 -31.11
CA PRO A 783 6.81 -9.06 -30.08
C PRO A 783 6.80 -9.68 -28.69
N TYR A 784 7.74 -9.26 -27.81
CA TYR A 784 7.83 -9.81 -26.45
C TYR A 784 6.50 -9.84 -25.68
N PRO A 785 5.65 -8.79 -25.72
CA PRO A 785 4.35 -8.82 -25.06
C PRO A 785 3.39 -9.87 -25.63
N GLU A 786 3.43 -10.10 -26.95
CA GLU A 786 2.61 -11.12 -27.61
C GLU A 786 3.13 -12.54 -27.31
N TYR A 787 4.44 -12.72 -27.23
CA TYR A 787 5.04 -13.97 -26.76
C TYR A 787 4.57 -14.28 -25.33
N LEU A 788 4.63 -13.31 -24.42
CA LEU A 788 4.11 -13.48 -23.07
C LEU A 788 2.63 -13.88 -23.10
N LYS A 789 1.78 -13.20 -23.87
CA LYS A 789 0.35 -13.56 -24.02
C LYS A 789 0.13 -14.99 -24.51
N GLN A 790 0.92 -15.46 -25.46
CA GLN A 790 0.85 -16.84 -25.94
C GLN A 790 1.29 -17.84 -24.86
N LEU A 791 2.36 -17.50 -24.12
CA LEU A 791 2.84 -18.28 -22.99
C LEU A 791 1.74 -18.47 -21.93
N MET A 792 0.98 -17.41 -21.63
CA MET A 792 -0.14 -17.44 -20.68
C MET A 792 -1.29 -18.34 -21.13
N ARG A 793 -1.65 -18.27 -22.41
CA ARG A 793 -2.78 -19.01 -22.97
C ARG A 793 -2.52 -20.51 -23.06
N SER A 794 -1.25 -20.90 -23.23
CA SER A 794 -0.90 -22.27 -23.57
C SER A 794 -0.85 -23.24 -22.38
N ASN A 795 -0.87 -22.74 -21.13
CA ASN A 795 -0.75 -23.55 -19.89
C ASN A 795 0.43 -24.55 -19.92
N LEU A 796 1.41 -24.36 -20.83
CA LEU A 796 2.48 -25.29 -21.19
C LEU A 796 3.62 -25.39 -20.16
N PHE A 797 3.50 -24.68 -19.04
CA PHE A 797 4.44 -24.80 -17.93
C PHE A 797 3.84 -25.72 -16.86
N GLU A 798 4.21 -27.00 -16.86
CA GLU A 798 4.21 -27.80 -15.64
C GLU A 798 5.17 -27.14 -14.64
N LEU A 799 4.63 -26.73 -13.50
CA LEU A 799 5.31 -25.84 -12.57
C LEU A 799 6.03 -26.63 -11.49
N ASP A 800 7.35 -26.55 -11.54
CA ASP A 800 8.22 -26.81 -10.40
C ASP A 800 8.20 -25.57 -9.48
N ASP A 801 8.25 -25.78 -8.15
CA ASP A 801 7.97 -24.81 -7.07
C ASP A 801 8.81 -23.51 -7.12
N LYS A 802 9.85 -23.48 -7.96
CA LYS A 802 10.73 -22.31 -8.15
C LYS A 802 10.18 -21.26 -9.12
N ARG A 803 9.01 -21.48 -9.75
CA ARG A 803 8.48 -20.69 -10.88
C ARG A 803 7.17 -19.93 -10.61
N ASP A 804 6.65 -19.96 -9.39
CA ASP A 804 5.37 -19.34 -9.02
C ASP A 804 5.29 -17.82 -9.24
N HIS A 805 6.44 -17.13 -9.16
CA HIS A 805 6.49 -15.68 -9.35
C HIS A 805 6.21 -15.25 -10.80
N THR A 806 6.75 -15.98 -11.78
CA THR A 806 6.49 -15.69 -13.20
C THR A 806 5.02 -16.02 -13.55
N ARG A 807 4.46 -17.08 -12.96
CA ARG A 807 3.04 -17.42 -13.12
C ARG A 807 2.12 -16.35 -12.54
N SER A 808 2.38 -15.91 -11.32
CA SER A 808 1.58 -14.88 -10.63
C SER A 808 1.61 -13.55 -11.37
N TYR A 809 2.75 -13.19 -11.96
CA TYR A 809 2.89 -12.02 -12.82
C TYR A 809 2.06 -12.13 -14.10
N LEU A 810 2.15 -13.25 -14.80
CA LEU A 810 1.41 -13.48 -16.04
C LEU A 810 -0.11 -13.43 -15.81
N ILE A 811 -0.59 -14.00 -14.71
CA ILE A 811 -2.00 -13.90 -14.31
C ILE A 811 -2.42 -12.43 -14.13
N SER A 812 -1.61 -11.62 -13.43
CA SER A 812 -1.83 -10.17 -13.26
C SER A 812 -1.91 -9.42 -14.60
N TYR A 813 -1.00 -9.69 -15.53
CA TYR A 813 -0.99 -9.02 -16.84
C TYR A 813 -2.22 -9.37 -17.70
N ASN A 814 -2.66 -10.64 -17.69
CA ASN A 814 -3.87 -11.06 -18.42
C ASN A 814 -5.16 -10.45 -17.85
N GLU A 815 -5.14 -10.04 -16.58
CA GLU A 815 -6.25 -9.36 -15.89
C GLU A 815 -6.22 -7.83 -16.06
N GLY A 816 -5.28 -7.29 -16.86
CA GLY A 816 -5.13 -5.85 -17.09
C GLY A 816 -4.41 -5.11 -15.95
N ASN A 817 -3.84 -5.84 -14.99
CA ASN A 817 -3.13 -5.28 -13.85
C ASN A 817 -1.64 -5.11 -14.17
N ALA A 818 -1.23 -3.86 -14.35
CA ALA A 818 0.15 -3.48 -14.63
C ALA A 818 1.04 -3.44 -13.38
N ARG A 819 0.91 -4.33 -12.37
CA ARG A 819 1.80 -4.35 -11.18
C ARG A 819 2.02 -5.76 -10.60
N PRO A 820 3.27 -6.23 -10.43
CA PRO A 820 3.55 -7.47 -9.69
C PRO A 820 3.43 -7.28 -8.17
N PRO A 821 3.31 -8.37 -7.37
CA PRO A 821 3.11 -8.31 -5.92
C PRO A 821 4.25 -7.60 -5.16
N VAL A 822 3.90 -6.81 -4.14
CA VAL A 822 4.80 -6.01 -3.27
C VAL A 822 5.99 -6.80 -2.68
N GLN A 823 5.82 -8.10 -2.45
CA GLN A 823 6.87 -8.99 -1.92
C GLN A 823 8.11 -9.08 -2.84
N TYR A 824 7.94 -8.77 -4.13
CA TYR A 824 9.02 -8.74 -5.11
C TYR A 824 9.96 -7.54 -4.90
N TYR A 825 9.43 -6.35 -4.58
CA TYR A 825 10.20 -5.11 -4.45
C TYR A 825 11.12 -5.11 -3.22
N ARG A 826 10.65 -5.66 -2.08
CA ARG A 826 11.40 -5.67 -0.81
C ARG A 826 12.70 -6.50 -0.85
N LYS A 827 12.82 -7.49 -1.74
CA LYS A 827 14.06 -8.27 -1.90
C LYS A 827 15.16 -7.51 -2.65
N VAL A 828 14.81 -6.52 -3.47
CA VAL A 828 15.73 -5.77 -4.35
C VAL A 828 16.38 -4.58 -3.64
N GLU A 829 15.63 -3.83 -2.83
CA GLU A 829 16.12 -2.64 -2.13
C GLU A 829 17.18 -2.93 -1.05
N ALA A 830 17.16 -4.13 -0.45
CA ALA A 830 18.01 -4.43 0.70
C ALA A 830 19.51 -4.64 0.39
N LYS A 831 19.95 -4.59 -0.89
CA LYS A 831 21.34 -4.93 -1.28
C LYS A 831 22.14 -3.87 -2.02
N ASP A 832 21.52 -2.95 -2.76
CA ASP A 832 22.24 -1.93 -3.52
C ASP A 832 22.31 -0.62 -2.71
N LYS A 833 23.47 -0.38 -2.09
CA LYS A 833 23.84 0.93 -1.54
C LYS A 833 23.96 1.94 -2.68
N VAL A 834 22.84 2.51 -3.13
CA VAL A 834 22.79 3.61 -4.12
C VAL A 834 23.23 4.90 -3.43
N GLY A 835 24.49 4.96 -3.02
CA GLY A 835 25.10 6.11 -2.35
C GLY A 835 26.06 6.92 -3.22
N ASP A 836 26.61 6.36 -4.31
CA ASP A 836 27.88 6.87 -4.84
C ASP A 836 27.95 7.15 -6.36
N ILE A 837 26.84 7.22 -7.12
CA ILE A 837 26.93 7.22 -8.62
C ILE A 837 26.44 8.49 -9.34
N LEU A 838 25.79 9.46 -8.69
CA LEU A 838 25.39 10.68 -9.40
C LEU A 838 25.84 11.94 -8.65
N SER A 839 26.59 12.79 -9.33
CA SER A 839 26.96 14.10 -8.79
C SER A 839 25.74 15.02 -8.78
N ALA A 840 25.77 16.06 -7.94
CA ALA A 840 24.66 17.02 -7.82
C ALA A 840 24.34 17.72 -9.15
N ASP A 841 25.35 17.90 -10.01
CA ASP A 841 25.22 18.53 -11.31
C ASP A 841 24.50 17.61 -12.33
N ASP A 842 24.72 16.30 -12.26
CA ASP A 842 24.04 15.30 -13.10
C ASP A 842 22.54 15.20 -12.78
N LEU A 843 22.18 15.44 -11.51
CA LEU A 843 20.79 15.49 -11.08
C LEU A 843 20.09 16.76 -11.56
N GLU A 844 20.79 17.90 -11.66
CA GLU A 844 20.21 19.16 -12.12
C GLU A 844 19.97 19.17 -13.64
N GLU A 845 20.86 18.56 -14.43
CA GLU A 845 20.67 18.41 -15.88
C GLU A 845 19.58 17.37 -16.20
N PHE A 846 19.49 16.30 -15.41
CA PHE A 846 18.38 15.33 -15.50
C PHE A 846 17.02 15.97 -15.21
N TYR A 847 16.94 16.88 -14.23
CA TYR A 847 15.71 17.63 -13.90
C TYR A 847 15.31 18.65 -14.98
N LYS A 848 16.29 19.24 -15.70
CA LYS A 848 16.01 20.18 -16.80
C LYS A 848 15.51 19.48 -18.07
N ILE A 849 15.87 18.22 -18.28
CA ILE A 849 15.45 17.42 -19.44
C ILE A 849 14.08 16.75 -19.21
N THR A 850 13.62 16.64 -17.96
CA THR A 850 12.34 16.03 -17.59
C THR A 850 11.19 17.03 -17.35
N GLN A 851 11.45 18.34 -17.35
CA GLN A 851 10.43 19.36 -17.62
C GLN A 851 10.21 19.50 -19.12
#